data_AF-A0A2Z5UVK7-F1
#
_entry.id   AF-A0A2Z5UVK7-F1
#
_cell.length_a   1.000
_cell.length_b   1.000
_cell.length_c   1.000
_cell.angle_alpha   90.00
_cell.angle_beta   90.00
_cell.angle_gamma   90.00
#
_symmetry.space_group_name_H-M   'P 1'
#
loop_
_entity.id
_entity.type
_entity.pdbx_description
1 polymer ?
#
loop_
_entity_poly.entity_id
_entity_poly.type
_entity_poly.pdbx_seq_one_letter_code
_entity_poly.pdbx_strand_id
1 'polypeptide(L)'
;MLTTALNPNASAIAHYLNEYQRAEKRLPGYTHESLTSLQKTALAHFSNLGFPTRKHADWKYTPLTSFLQTPFSINPYNDNEALSTVLEETSSAYRLVFLNGHFSQSLSTISALPDQFIISDLTTQIKNNPERLVNYCRASLEQTNSFIHLNTAFIQDGAYIYLPANTALTSSIELIFINSGEQQFIPIRNLIIAEENSRAVIIEKYISLQENANTYFSNTVTECILSTQSHIEHYKLIEESETSTHIGNLCVTQQANSQFFSYSIALKGGLVRSDTQVKLCQAHAQCHLKGLYQATAKQHIAHHTVIDHISPYTSSKEFYKGIVADKSSAAFNGKVIVRPQAIKSTAEQLNKNLLLSRDAEVNTKPQLEIFVDDIQCTHGASIGQLDENALFYLRARGVNASEARQLLIKAFIQDIIQQMPLLRSHALLSRSLSDLLESQHKKPFDVQKIRQDFPIFQEKIQGKPLVYLDSAASMQKPHCVIERMRDFYRQEYSNVHRGIHHLSEQATDVFEKSREKVQQFINAKYFSEIILVRGTTEAINLVAQTYGRQQIKAGDEIIITHMEHHANIVPWQLLCQETGAQLKVIPINDAGELILEEYKKLLSNKTKLVALCHISNTLGTINPIKKIIDLAHANNTPVLIDGAQAVAHQKVDVQALDCDFYCFSGHKMFAPTGIGVLYGKQHLLEAMPPYQGGGSMITKVSLEKSNYREPPYKFEAGTPHIAGVIGLGAAIDYLNQLDFSAAQAYEQALLTYATEQLTQLPGIRLIGTAQEKTAILNFVIHDNQGQRIHGHDLSDILNSEVGVAVRAGQHCTMPLLQRFNVDSTVRASLAFYNTKEEIDKLIQGLKIAQSIFNAPNTTSVISHV
;
A
#
# COMPACT_ATOMS: atom_id res chain seq x y z
N MET A 1 -4.44 52.08 -26.90
CA MET A 1 -4.47 50.82 -27.67
C MET A 1 -3.53 49.82 -27.01
N LEU A 2 -4.08 48.85 -26.29
CA LEU A 2 -3.53 47.51 -26.11
C LEU A 2 -4.74 46.64 -25.73
N THR A 3 -5.04 45.72 -26.63
CA THR A 3 -6.21 44.86 -26.64
C THR A 3 -6.27 43.97 -25.40
N THR A 4 -7.38 44.05 -24.68
CA THR A 4 -7.81 43.12 -23.63
C THR A 4 -8.01 41.74 -24.22
N ALA A 5 -6.93 40.97 -24.32
CA ALA A 5 -7.03 39.52 -24.32
C ALA A 5 -7.52 39.11 -22.92
N LEU A 6 -8.68 38.46 -22.85
CA LEU A 6 -9.24 37.86 -21.63
C LEU A 6 -8.11 37.17 -20.85
N ASN A 7 -7.71 37.75 -19.70
CA ASN A 7 -6.70 37.15 -18.83
C ASN A 7 -7.27 35.81 -18.34
N PRO A 8 -6.69 34.65 -18.71
CA PRO A 8 -7.23 33.34 -18.36
C PRO A 8 -7.25 33.10 -16.84
N ASN A 9 -6.50 33.91 -16.07
CA ASN A 9 -6.42 33.83 -14.62
C ASN A 9 -7.32 34.84 -13.90
N ALA A 10 -8.12 35.65 -14.63
CA ALA A 10 -8.89 36.75 -14.04
C ALA A 10 -9.82 36.29 -12.91
N SER A 11 -10.51 35.15 -13.08
CA SER A 11 -11.40 34.58 -12.06
C SER A 11 -10.63 34.18 -10.80
N ALA A 12 -9.51 33.48 -10.95
CA ALA A 12 -8.66 33.05 -9.83
C ALA A 12 -8.06 34.25 -9.08
N ILE A 13 -7.59 35.28 -9.80
CA ILE A 13 -7.07 36.51 -9.19
C ILE A 13 -8.17 37.21 -8.38
N ALA A 14 -9.37 37.38 -8.98
CA ALA A 14 -10.50 38.00 -8.31
C ALA A 14 -10.92 37.24 -7.05
N HIS A 15 -10.87 35.90 -7.06
CA HIS A 15 -11.12 35.06 -5.89
C HIS A 15 -10.20 35.42 -4.71
N TYR A 16 -8.87 35.43 -4.90
CA TYR A 16 -7.94 35.75 -3.80
C TYR A 16 -8.01 37.22 -3.36
N LEU A 17 -8.34 38.16 -4.25
CA LEU A 17 -8.60 39.54 -3.85
C LEU A 17 -9.83 39.65 -2.93
N ASN A 18 -10.91 38.91 -3.24
CA ASN A 18 -12.12 38.86 -2.40
C ASN A 18 -11.85 38.14 -1.07
N GLU A 19 -11.08 37.05 -1.08
CA GLU A 19 -10.67 36.36 0.15
C GLU A 19 -9.84 37.28 1.06
N TYR A 20 -8.94 38.09 0.49
CA TYR A 20 -8.19 39.07 1.28
C TYR A 20 -9.13 40.09 1.91
N GLN A 21 -10.08 40.66 1.15
CA GLN A 21 -11.06 41.61 1.69
C GLN A 21 -11.88 41.03 2.84
N ARG A 22 -12.24 39.73 2.78
CA ARG A 22 -12.94 39.02 3.86
C ARG A 22 -12.05 38.77 5.07
N ALA A 23 -10.75 38.55 4.87
CA ALA A 23 -9.81 38.16 5.91
C ALA A 23 -9.06 39.35 6.54
N GLU A 24 -8.95 40.50 5.87
CA GLU A 24 -8.07 41.63 6.21
C GLU A 24 -8.14 41.99 7.70
N LYS A 25 -9.34 42.22 8.23
CA LYS A 25 -9.55 42.63 9.64
C LYS A 25 -9.25 41.53 10.66
N ARG A 26 -9.13 40.28 10.20
CA ARG A 26 -8.84 39.08 11.01
C ARG A 26 -7.38 38.65 10.91
N LEU A 27 -6.60 39.22 9.98
CA LEU A 27 -5.18 38.91 9.85
C LEU A 27 -4.41 39.41 11.09
N PRO A 28 -3.45 38.62 11.60
CA PRO A 28 -2.59 39.03 12.70
C PRO A 28 -1.88 40.37 12.41
N GLY A 29 -1.94 41.27 13.38
CA GLY A 29 -1.29 42.58 13.29
C GLY A 29 -1.99 43.60 12.39
N TYR A 30 -3.27 43.43 12.05
CA TYR A 30 -4.10 44.43 11.36
C TYR A 30 -4.06 45.83 12.01
N THR A 31 -3.82 45.91 13.31
CA THR A 31 -3.67 47.18 14.05
C THR A 31 -2.30 47.84 13.86
N HIS A 32 -1.33 47.17 13.25
CA HIS A 32 0.01 47.68 12.96
C HIS A 32 0.08 48.19 11.52
N GLU A 33 0.31 49.50 11.38
CA GLU A 33 0.28 50.19 10.08
C GLU A 33 1.35 49.68 9.11
N SER A 34 2.56 49.42 9.59
CA SER A 34 3.70 48.94 8.78
C SER A 34 3.43 47.55 8.18
N LEU A 35 2.92 46.60 8.96
CA LEU A 35 2.56 45.27 8.49
C LEU A 35 1.37 45.29 7.54
N THR A 36 0.34 46.07 7.86
CA THR A 36 -0.83 46.24 6.99
C THR A 36 -0.44 46.86 5.65
N SER A 37 0.48 47.83 5.66
CA SER A 37 1.02 48.46 4.45
C SER A 37 1.84 47.48 3.59
N LEU A 38 2.64 46.62 4.23
CA LEU A 38 3.36 45.53 3.57
C LEU A 38 2.39 44.55 2.88
N GLN A 39 1.36 44.08 3.60
CA GLN A 39 0.35 43.14 3.08
C GLN A 39 -0.42 43.74 1.89
N LYS A 40 -0.83 45.01 1.97
CA LYS A 40 -1.53 45.72 0.88
C LYS A 40 -0.66 45.91 -0.34
N THR A 41 0.60 46.29 -0.15
CA THR A 41 1.59 46.43 -1.22
C THR A 41 1.81 45.08 -1.92
N ALA A 42 1.98 44.00 -1.15
CA ALA A 42 2.13 42.64 -1.70
C ALA A 42 0.88 42.20 -2.48
N LEU A 43 -0.32 42.48 -1.97
CA LEU A 43 -1.58 42.19 -2.68
C LEU A 43 -1.68 42.97 -4.01
N ALA A 44 -1.24 44.24 -4.03
CA ALA A 44 -1.20 45.03 -5.26
C ALA A 44 -0.21 44.46 -6.29
N HIS A 45 0.97 44.01 -5.85
CA HIS A 45 1.92 43.31 -6.71
C HIS A 45 1.35 42.00 -7.25
N PHE A 46 0.71 41.19 -6.41
CA PHE A 46 0.00 39.98 -6.83
C PHE A 46 -1.09 40.30 -7.88
N SER A 47 -1.91 41.33 -7.64
CA SER A 47 -2.95 41.75 -8.58
C SER A 47 -2.41 42.15 -9.95
N ASN A 48 -1.23 42.79 -9.98
CA ASN A 48 -0.60 43.25 -11.22
C ASN A 48 0.11 42.11 -11.97
N LEU A 49 0.78 41.21 -11.26
CA LEU A 49 1.49 40.07 -11.84
C LEU A 49 0.54 38.95 -12.26
N GLY A 50 -0.44 38.65 -11.41
CA GLY A 50 -1.31 37.48 -11.52
C GLY A 50 -0.57 36.15 -11.31
N PHE A 51 -1.31 35.04 -11.43
CA PHE A 51 -0.69 33.72 -11.43
C PHE A 51 0.14 33.51 -12.71
N PRO A 52 1.27 32.80 -12.61
CA PRO A 52 2.08 32.50 -13.78
C PRO A 52 1.35 31.52 -14.69
N THR A 53 1.85 31.41 -15.92
CA THR A 53 1.31 30.53 -16.97
C THR A 53 2.46 29.83 -17.66
N ARG A 54 2.16 28.78 -18.44
CA ARG A 54 3.18 28.06 -19.23
C ARG A 54 3.93 28.93 -20.26
N LYS A 55 3.51 30.18 -20.50
CA LYS A 55 4.25 31.16 -21.32
C LYS A 55 5.46 31.75 -20.58
N HIS A 56 5.44 31.75 -19.25
CA HIS A 56 6.58 32.17 -18.45
C HIS A 56 7.60 31.03 -18.43
N ALA A 57 8.84 31.32 -18.80
CA ALA A 57 9.87 30.30 -19.00
C ALA A 57 10.07 29.40 -17.76
N ASP A 58 10.08 30.00 -16.57
CA ASP A 58 10.31 29.28 -15.30
C ASP A 58 9.08 28.47 -14.83
N TRP A 59 7.94 28.62 -15.50
CA TRP A 59 6.67 27.92 -15.21
C TRP A 59 6.19 27.04 -16.37
N LYS A 60 6.97 26.94 -17.46
CA LYS A 60 6.61 26.20 -18.68
C LYS A 60 6.16 24.77 -18.38
N TYR A 61 6.85 24.10 -17.46
CA TYR A 61 6.63 22.68 -17.13
C TYR A 61 5.75 22.46 -15.89
N THR A 62 5.23 23.52 -15.25
CA THR A 62 4.36 23.39 -14.08
C THR A 62 2.88 23.51 -14.48
N PRO A 63 2.07 22.45 -14.34
CA PRO A 63 0.67 22.45 -14.74
C PRO A 63 -0.23 23.15 -13.70
N LEU A 64 -0.56 24.42 -13.91
CA LEU A 64 -1.42 25.19 -12.99
C LEU A 64 -2.92 25.17 -13.34
N THR A 65 -3.35 24.50 -14.41
CA THR A 65 -4.74 24.59 -14.89
C THR A 65 -5.77 24.16 -13.83
N SER A 66 -5.56 23.00 -13.19
CA SER A 66 -6.47 22.48 -12.16
C SER A 66 -6.49 23.38 -10.92
N PHE A 67 -5.32 23.86 -10.52
CA PHE A 67 -5.16 24.80 -9.41
C PHE A 67 -5.97 26.08 -9.64
N LEU A 68 -5.86 26.69 -10.83
CA LEU A 68 -6.54 27.94 -11.18
C LEU A 68 -8.07 27.81 -11.24
N GLN A 69 -8.59 26.60 -11.38
CA GLN A 69 -10.03 26.31 -11.40
C GLN A 69 -10.60 25.98 -10.02
N THR A 70 -9.74 25.80 -9.00
CA THR A 70 -10.15 25.39 -7.66
C THR A 70 -10.12 26.60 -6.72
N PRO A 71 -11.27 27.01 -6.14
CA PRO A 71 -11.32 28.16 -5.24
C PRO A 71 -10.90 27.75 -3.82
N PHE A 72 -9.65 28.02 -3.45
CA PHE A 72 -9.16 27.79 -2.08
C PHE A 72 -9.50 28.98 -1.17
N SER A 73 -10.13 28.71 -0.03
CA SER A 73 -10.57 29.76 0.90
C SER A 73 -9.77 29.75 2.19
N ILE A 74 -9.65 30.90 2.84
CA ILE A 74 -8.95 31.00 4.12
C ILE A 74 -9.93 30.77 5.28
N ASN A 75 -9.72 29.68 6.02
CA ASN A 75 -10.60 29.28 7.11
C ASN A 75 -10.00 29.66 8.48
N PRO A 76 -10.84 30.00 9.48
CA PRO A 76 -10.37 30.22 10.84
C PRO A 76 -9.90 28.91 11.50
N TYR A 77 -8.93 29.03 12.40
CA TYR A 77 -8.41 27.92 13.21
C TYR A 77 -9.51 27.25 14.04
N ASN A 78 -9.57 25.91 14.00
CA ASN A 78 -10.43 25.10 14.86
C ASN A 78 -9.62 23.94 15.46
N ASP A 79 -9.43 23.94 16.77
CA ASP A 79 -8.53 23.05 17.52
C ASP A 79 -9.11 21.64 17.76
N ASN A 80 -10.16 21.26 17.02
CA ASN A 80 -11.00 20.10 17.35
C ASN A 80 -10.61 18.77 16.65
N GLU A 81 -9.47 18.71 15.94
CA GLU A 81 -9.00 17.46 15.34
C GLU A 81 -8.03 16.72 16.29
N ALA A 82 -8.46 15.57 16.79
CA ALA A 82 -7.68 14.70 17.65
C ALA A 82 -6.54 14.04 16.86
N LEU A 83 -5.32 14.58 16.95
CA LEU A 83 -4.15 14.16 16.15
C LEU A 83 -2.99 13.56 16.97
N SER A 84 -3.25 13.14 18.22
CA SER A 84 -2.20 12.74 19.18
C SER A 84 -1.38 11.50 18.78
N THR A 85 -1.85 10.67 17.84
CA THR A 85 -1.24 9.37 17.51
C THR A 85 -0.07 9.41 16.52
N VAL A 86 0.15 10.50 15.78
CA VAL A 86 1.18 10.54 14.70
C VAL A 86 2.52 11.10 15.15
N LEU A 87 2.56 11.79 16.29
CA LEU A 87 3.78 12.49 16.76
C LEU A 87 4.69 11.61 17.64
N GLU A 88 4.36 10.34 17.88
CA GLU A 88 5.05 9.43 18.81
C GLU A 88 6.52 9.12 18.43
N GLU A 89 6.93 9.33 17.18
CA GLU A 89 8.27 8.94 16.70
C GLU A 89 9.35 10.02 16.80
N THR A 90 9.02 11.25 17.23
CA THR A 90 9.99 12.34 17.24
C THR A 90 10.23 12.84 18.67
N SER A 91 11.49 12.90 19.11
CA SER A 91 11.92 13.34 20.45
C SER A 91 12.74 14.64 20.43
N SER A 92 12.44 15.55 19.50
CA SER A 92 13.15 16.84 19.44
C SER A 92 12.83 17.71 20.66
N ALA A 93 13.88 18.27 21.26
CA ALA A 93 13.76 19.25 22.34
C ALA A 93 13.06 20.56 21.89
N TYR A 94 13.08 20.84 20.58
CA TYR A 94 12.46 22.02 19.96
C TYR A 94 11.60 21.56 18.78
N ARG A 95 10.28 21.50 18.99
CA ARG A 95 9.26 21.14 18.01
C ARG A 95 8.16 22.18 18.01
N LEU A 96 7.87 22.73 16.85
CA LEU A 96 6.70 23.55 16.60
C LEU A 96 5.80 22.81 15.62
N VAL A 97 4.55 22.60 16.02
CA VAL A 97 3.51 21.95 15.21
C VAL A 97 2.50 22.99 14.76
N PHE A 98 2.18 22.97 13.48
CA PHE A 98 1.21 23.84 12.85
C PHE A 98 0.11 22.99 12.20
N LEU A 99 -1.15 23.24 12.56
CA LEU A 99 -2.31 22.59 11.98
C LEU A 99 -2.96 23.53 10.97
N ASN A 100 -3.01 23.12 9.70
CA ASN A 100 -3.52 23.93 8.60
C ASN A 100 -2.94 25.35 8.58
N GLY A 101 -1.64 25.46 8.86
CA GLY A 101 -0.89 26.71 8.90
C GLY A 101 -0.91 27.48 10.22
N HIS A 102 -1.62 27.03 11.25
CA HIS A 102 -1.72 27.71 12.54
C HIS A 102 -0.99 26.98 13.66
N PHE A 103 -0.27 27.71 14.52
CA PHE A 103 0.50 27.13 15.62
C PHE A 103 -0.39 26.42 16.66
N SER A 104 -0.03 25.18 17.00
CA SER A 104 -0.67 24.38 18.05
C SER A 104 0.24 24.25 19.27
N GLN A 105 -0.09 24.94 20.35
CA GLN A 105 0.67 24.90 21.59
C GLN A 105 0.64 23.51 22.25
N SER A 106 -0.47 22.78 22.15
CA SER A 106 -0.67 21.47 22.77
C SER A 106 0.16 20.36 22.13
N LEU A 107 0.47 20.50 20.83
CA LEU A 107 1.27 19.54 20.07
C LEU A 107 2.76 19.94 19.95
N SER A 108 3.08 21.18 20.31
CA SER A 108 4.44 21.72 20.26
C SER A 108 5.20 21.47 21.56
N THR A 109 6.52 21.36 21.48
CA THR A 109 7.41 21.20 22.63
C THR A 109 8.61 22.11 22.47
N ILE A 110 8.74 23.10 23.35
CA ILE A 110 9.88 24.00 23.38
C ILE A 110 10.53 23.87 24.75
N SER A 111 11.65 23.13 24.80
CA SER A 111 12.46 23.00 26.02
C SER A 111 13.10 24.34 26.39
N ALA A 112 13.69 24.43 27.59
CA ALA A 112 14.39 25.64 28.04
C ALA A 112 15.45 26.07 27.00
N LEU A 113 15.27 27.24 26.40
CA LEU A 113 16.18 27.81 25.43
C LEU A 113 17.37 28.46 26.15
N PRO A 114 18.59 28.40 25.59
CA PRO A 114 19.70 29.21 26.07
C PRO A 114 19.37 30.71 25.95
N ASP A 115 20.01 31.54 26.76
CA ASP A 115 19.77 32.98 26.77
C ASP A 115 19.81 33.59 25.36
N GLN A 116 18.85 34.48 25.07
CA GLN A 116 18.70 35.25 23.84
C GLN A 116 18.23 34.47 22.59
N PHE A 117 18.19 33.13 22.61
CA PHE A 117 17.55 32.37 21.53
C PHE A 117 16.05 32.66 21.48
N ILE A 118 15.49 32.74 20.27
CA ILE A 118 14.05 32.83 20.08
C ILE A 118 13.63 31.72 19.11
N ILE A 119 12.78 30.81 19.60
CA ILE A 119 12.05 29.87 18.77
C ILE A 119 10.58 30.04 19.16
N SER A 120 9.78 30.60 18.27
CA SER A 120 8.36 30.84 18.53
C SER A 120 7.54 30.78 17.25
N ASP A 121 6.23 30.81 17.38
CA ASP A 121 5.33 31.10 16.26
C ASP A 121 5.44 32.57 15.82
N LEU A 122 5.05 32.83 14.58
CA LEU A 122 5.12 34.14 13.96
C LEU A 122 4.04 35.07 14.52
N THR A 123 2.86 34.56 14.86
CA THR A 123 1.78 35.35 15.46
C THR A 123 2.22 36.04 16.75
N THR A 124 2.97 35.33 17.59
CA THR A 124 3.58 35.88 18.81
C THR A 124 4.58 36.99 18.49
N GLN A 125 5.39 36.85 17.43
CA GLN A 125 6.34 37.89 17.03
C GLN A 125 5.68 39.08 16.33
N ILE A 126 4.57 38.88 15.63
CA ILE A 126 3.77 39.97 15.07
C ILE A 126 3.25 40.87 16.20
N LYS A 127 2.86 40.29 17.34
CA LYS A 127 2.42 41.05 18.52
C LYS A 127 3.57 41.77 19.22
N ASN A 128 4.71 41.09 19.37
CA ASN A 128 5.81 41.58 20.20
C ASN A 128 6.79 42.50 19.46
N ASN A 129 7.06 42.23 18.18
CA ASN A 129 8.12 42.89 17.39
C ASN A 129 7.74 43.07 15.89
N PRO A 130 6.60 43.71 15.56
CA PRO A 130 6.10 43.79 14.18
C PRO A 130 7.06 44.49 13.21
N GLU A 131 7.74 45.56 13.64
CA GLU A 131 8.68 46.31 12.79
C GLU A 131 9.86 45.45 12.33
N ARG A 132 10.36 44.58 13.21
CA ARG A 132 11.48 43.69 12.89
C ARG A 132 11.07 42.69 11.82
N LEU A 133 9.86 42.15 11.92
CA LEU A 133 9.29 41.23 10.94
C LEU A 133 9.10 41.91 9.58
N VAL A 134 8.55 43.13 9.55
CA VAL A 134 8.37 43.92 8.32
C VAL A 134 9.71 44.15 7.61
N ASN A 135 10.79 44.42 8.36
CA ASN A 135 12.11 44.63 7.77
C ASN A 135 12.66 43.38 7.07
N TYR A 136 12.48 42.19 7.65
CA TYR A 136 12.91 40.94 7.01
C TYR A 136 12.05 40.60 5.79
N CYS A 137 10.74 40.77 5.88
CA CYS A 137 9.83 40.48 4.78
C CYS A 137 9.88 41.51 3.64
N ARG A 138 10.49 42.70 3.82
CA ARG A 138 10.54 43.74 2.78
C ARG A 138 11.27 43.25 1.52
N ALA A 139 12.30 42.42 1.67
CA ALA A 139 13.04 41.84 0.54
C ALA A 139 12.15 40.95 -0.35
N SER A 140 11.06 40.38 0.19
CA SER A 140 10.08 39.62 -0.59
C SER A 140 9.34 40.49 -1.61
N LEU A 141 9.19 41.80 -1.37
CA LEU A 141 8.50 42.70 -2.31
C LEU A 141 9.30 42.94 -3.60
N GLU A 142 10.62 42.78 -3.56
CA GLU A 142 11.49 42.95 -4.72
C GLU A 142 11.47 41.73 -5.66
N GLN A 143 10.82 40.64 -5.23
CA GLN A 143 10.74 39.40 -5.99
C GLN A 143 9.68 39.50 -7.11
N THR A 144 9.93 38.81 -8.22
CA THR A 144 8.97 38.72 -9.34
C THR A 144 8.02 37.51 -9.23
N ASN A 145 7.96 36.87 -8.05
CA ASN A 145 7.17 35.66 -7.82
C ASN A 145 5.81 36.00 -7.18
N SER A 146 4.72 35.75 -7.90
CA SER A 146 3.37 36.06 -7.42
C SER A 146 2.91 35.20 -6.24
N PHE A 147 3.47 34.00 -6.04
CA PHE A 147 3.15 33.18 -4.87
C PHE A 147 3.76 33.74 -3.58
N ILE A 148 4.95 34.36 -3.65
CA ILE A 148 5.56 35.08 -2.52
C ILE A 148 4.71 36.31 -2.17
N HIS A 149 4.25 37.07 -3.17
CA HIS A 149 3.36 38.22 -2.95
C HIS A 149 2.02 37.79 -2.33
N LEU A 150 1.43 36.70 -2.81
CA LEU A 150 0.19 36.16 -2.24
C LEU A 150 0.40 35.69 -0.79
N ASN A 151 1.49 34.96 -0.50
CA ASN A 151 1.84 34.56 0.86
C ASN A 151 2.05 35.78 1.78
N THR A 152 2.77 36.81 1.30
CA THR A 152 3.07 38.03 2.04
C THR A 152 1.80 38.85 2.33
N ALA A 153 0.85 38.88 1.40
CA ALA A 153 -0.46 39.50 1.63
C ALA A 153 -1.23 38.79 2.76
N PHE A 154 -1.18 37.46 2.80
CA PHE A 154 -1.91 36.66 3.77
C PHE A 154 -1.03 36.15 4.93
N ILE A 155 -0.02 36.91 5.37
CA ILE A 155 0.77 36.53 6.55
C ILE A 155 -0.18 36.30 7.72
N GLN A 156 -0.23 35.04 8.17
CA GLN A 156 -0.99 34.61 9.33
C GLN A 156 -0.03 34.10 10.40
N ASP A 157 0.64 32.99 10.12
CA ASP A 157 1.48 32.33 11.09
C ASP A 157 2.64 31.58 10.40
N GLY A 158 3.42 30.87 11.22
CA GLY A 158 4.57 30.07 10.83
C GLY A 158 5.67 30.18 11.87
N ALA A 159 6.90 29.80 11.55
CA ALA A 159 7.98 29.79 12.52
C ALA A 159 8.80 31.09 12.50
N TYR A 160 9.22 31.56 13.68
CA TYR A 160 10.28 32.55 13.85
C TYR A 160 11.43 31.96 14.66
N ILE A 161 12.60 31.89 14.04
CA ILE A 161 13.82 31.34 14.62
C ILE A 161 14.90 32.42 14.57
N TYR A 162 15.39 32.83 15.74
CA TYR A 162 16.49 33.77 15.89
C TYR A 162 17.64 33.10 16.66
N LEU A 163 18.82 33.06 16.03
CA LEU A 163 20.05 32.54 16.61
C LEU A 163 21.00 33.73 16.91
N PRO A 164 21.30 33.98 18.20
CA PRO A 164 22.22 35.05 18.59
C PRO A 164 23.65 34.83 18.10
N ALA A 165 24.43 35.90 18.06
CA ALA A 165 25.82 35.82 17.62
C ALA A 165 26.66 34.93 18.54
N ASN A 166 27.61 34.17 17.96
CA ASN A 166 28.52 33.27 18.67
C ASN A 166 27.83 32.14 19.45
N THR A 167 26.73 31.61 18.92
CA THR A 167 25.97 30.53 19.57
C THR A 167 25.80 29.32 18.66
N ALA A 168 25.67 28.13 19.25
CA ALA A 168 25.39 26.91 18.50
C ALA A 168 24.33 26.08 19.21
N LEU A 169 23.27 25.72 18.50
CA LEU A 169 22.23 24.84 19.01
C LEU A 169 22.56 23.38 18.66
N THR A 170 22.70 22.53 19.67
CA THR A 170 23.09 21.11 19.48
C THR A 170 21.94 20.23 19.01
N SER A 171 20.71 20.54 19.45
CA SER A 171 19.51 19.82 19.03
C SER A 171 18.88 20.49 17.82
N SER A 172 18.31 19.69 16.92
CA SER A 172 17.59 20.21 15.75
C SER A 172 16.30 20.92 16.16
N ILE A 173 15.87 21.89 15.35
CA ILE A 173 14.57 22.53 15.44
C ILE A 173 13.63 21.87 14.43
N GLU A 174 12.55 21.25 14.89
CA GLU A 174 11.54 20.61 14.03
C GLU A 174 10.34 21.52 13.84
N LEU A 175 10.00 21.81 12.59
CA LEU A 175 8.79 22.51 12.17
C LEU A 175 7.90 21.51 11.44
N ILE A 176 6.78 21.13 12.05
CA ILE A 176 5.86 20.12 11.53
C ILE A 176 4.56 20.80 11.11
N PHE A 177 4.29 20.81 9.81
CA PHE A 177 3.08 21.35 9.20
C PHE A 177 2.16 20.20 8.82
N ILE A 178 1.03 20.10 9.51
CA ILE A 178 0.02 19.07 9.30
C ILE A 178 -1.18 19.71 8.60
N ASN A 179 -1.46 19.27 7.38
CA ASN A 179 -2.53 19.83 6.57
C ASN A 179 -3.63 18.79 6.32
N SER A 180 -4.87 19.18 6.64
CA SER A 180 -6.08 18.35 6.55
C SER A 180 -7.27 19.12 5.98
N GLY A 181 -7.22 20.45 5.84
CA GLY A 181 -8.37 21.25 5.41
C GLY A 181 -8.90 20.91 4.01
N GLU A 182 -10.21 20.91 3.83
CA GLU A 182 -10.83 20.75 2.51
C GLU A 182 -11.02 22.12 1.83
N GLN A 183 -10.56 22.24 0.58
CA GLN A 183 -10.53 23.47 -0.21
C GLN A 183 -9.93 24.67 0.54
N GLN A 184 -8.95 24.42 1.40
CA GLN A 184 -8.33 25.45 2.22
C GLN A 184 -7.08 26.05 1.55
N PHE A 185 -6.94 27.38 1.65
CA PHE A 185 -5.70 28.09 1.38
C PHE A 185 -4.90 28.24 2.67
N ILE A 186 -3.65 27.75 2.65
CA ILE A 186 -2.78 27.62 3.82
C ILE A 186 -1.48 28.40 3.56
N PRO A 187 -1.43 29.71 3.87
CA PRO A 187 -0.22 30.51 3.78
C PRO A 187 0.67 30.27 5.00
N ILE A 188 1.91 29.82 4.79
CA ILE A 188 2.89 29.56 5.86
C ILE A 188 4.10 30.46 5.66
N ARG A 189 4.52 31.18 6.70
CA ARG A 189 5.70 32.07 6.64
C ARG A 189 6.71 31.73 7.74
N ASN A 190 7.88 31.27 7.33
CA ASN A 190 8.98 30.94 8.23
C ASN A 190 10.10 31.98 8.09
N LEU A 191 10.63 32.46 9.21
CA LEU A 191 11.78 33.37 9.28
C LEU A 191 12.89 32.72 10.10
N ILE A 192 14.06 32.56 9.49
CA ILE A 192 15.26 31.99 10.10
C ILE A 192 16.36 33.06 10.03
N ILE A 193 16.78 33.56 11.19
CA ILE A 193 17.79 34.60 11.28
C ILE A 193 18.97 34.05 12.09
N ALA A 194 20.12 33.94 11.44
CA ALA A 194 21.35 33.45 12.01
C ALA A 194 22.38 34.59 12.09
N GLU A 195 22.64 35.10 13.30
CA GLU A 195 23.63 36.14 13.51
C GLU A 195 25.07 35.62 13.35
N GLU A 196 26.04 36.52 13.47
CA GLU A 196 27.45 36.22 13.26
C GLU A 196 27.91 34.98 14.04
N ASN A 197 28.60 34.06 13.37
CA ASN A 197 29.16 32.86 13.98
C ASN A 197 28.12 32.01 14.75
N SER A 198 26.87 31.98 14.26
CA SER A 198 25.80 31.14 14.83
C SER A 198 25.59 29.84 14.05
N ARG A 199 25.12 28.76 14.71
CA ARG A 199 24.85 27.47 14.06
C ARG A 199 23.57 26.79 14.54
N ALA A 200 22.78 26.25 13.61
CA ALA A 200 21.64 25.37 13.93
C ALA A 200 21.32 24.38 12.80
N VAL A 201 20.55 23.36 13.17
CA VAL A 201 19.92 22.40 12.25
C VAL A 201 18.40 22.59 12.31
N ILE A 202 17.75 22.74 11.16
CA ILE A 202 16.33 23.04 11.05
C ILE A 202 15.69 22.00 10.13
N ILE A 203 14.56 21.43 10.54
CA ILE A 203 13.85 20.36 9.83
C ILE A 203 12.41 20.81 9.60
N GLU A 204 12.03 21.06 8.35
CA GLU A 204 10.64 21.30 7.94
C GLU A 204 10.00 20.00 7.43
N LYS A 205 8.85 19.63 7.99
CA LYS A 205 8.04 18.48 7.54
C LYS A 205 6.64 18.96 7.17
N TYR A 206 6.20 18.64 5.95
CA TYR A 206 4.85 18.92 5.47
C TYR A 206 4.15 17.58 5.26
N ILE A 207 3.12 17.29 6.07
CA ILE A 207 2.48 15.97 6.11
C ILE A 207 0.95 16.07 6.06
N SER A 208 0.31 15.06 5.50
CA SER A 208 -1.15 14.83 5.60
C SER A 208 -1.42 13.56 6.41
N LEU A 209 -2.43 13.58 7.27
CA LEU A 209 -2.80 12.43 8.12
C LEU A 209 -3.92 11.57 7.53
N GLN A 210 -4.59 12.05 6.49
CA GLN A 210 -5.62 11.31 5.77
C GLN A 210 -5.12 11.03 4.35
N GLU A 211 -5.11 9.75 3.96
CA GLU A 211 -4.86 9.38 2.57
C GLU A 211 -6.11 9.68 1.74
N ASN A 212 -5.96 10.52 0.71
CA ASN A 212 -6.93 10.76 -0.37
C ASN A 212 -8.25 11.48 -0.05
N ALA A 213 -8.42 12.10 1.12
CA ALA A 213 -9.70 12.74 1.47
C ALA A 213 -9.80 14.20 0.99
N ASN A 214 -8.75 15.02 1.15
CA ASN A 214 -8.91 16.48 1.08
C ASN A 214 -7.97 17.19 0.09
N THR A 215 -8.50 18.20 -0.60
CA THR A 215 -7.82 19.05 -1.61
C THR A 215 -7.51 20.41 -1.00
N TYR A 216 -6.25 20.75 -0.78
CA TYR A 216 -5.83 22.05 -0.22
C TYR A 216 -4.64 22.65 -0.96
N PHE A 217 -4.43 23.95 -0.75
CA PHE A 217 -3.31 24.70 -1.30
C PHE A 217 -2.39 25.22 -0.18
N SER A 218 -1.23 24.60 -0.05
CA SER A 218 -0.14 25.04 0.82
C SER A 218 0.79 25.98 0.05
N ASN A 219 0.92 27.22 0.53
CA ASN A 219 1.82 28.23 -0.03
C ASN A 219 2.83 28.65 1.04
N THR A 220 4.05 28.12 0.94
CA THR A 220 5.06 28.28 1.98
C THR A 220 6.17 29.24 1.52
N VAL A 221 6.60 30.11 2.42
CA VAL A 221 7.75 30.99 2.21
C VAL A 221 8.65 30.90 3.43
N THR A 222 9.87 30.43 3.24
CA THR A 222 10.93 30.39 4.25
C THR A 222 12.01 31.38 3.85
N GLU A 223 12.23 32.41 4.67
CA GLU A 223 13.35 33.35 4.50
C GLU A 223 14.47 32.99 5.50
N CYS A 224 15.66 32.79 4.98
CA CYS A 224 16.84 32.40 5.76
C CYS A 224 17.94 33.45 5.57
N ILE A 225 18.30 34.15 6.64
CA ILE A 225 19.25 35.26 6.63
C ILE A 225 20.47 34.85 7.45
N LEU A 226 21.60 34.67 6.78
CA LEU A 226 22.86 34.22 7.38
C LEU A 226 23.87 35.36 7.43
N SER A 227 24.17 35.83 8.64
CA SER A 227 25.27 36.77 8.90
C SER A 227 26.64 36.10 8.76
N THR A 228 27.71 36.88 8.90
CA THR A 228 29.09 36.44 8.71
C THR A 228 29.41 35.18 9.52
N GLN A 229 30.10 34.20 8.93
CA GLN A 229 30.49 32.94 9.58
C GLN A 229 29.36 32.07 10.15
N SER A 230 28.09 32.39 9.91
CA SER A 230 26.97 31.56 10.36
C SER A 230 26.82 30.28 9.52
N HIS A 231 26.23 29.24 10.11
CA HIS A 231 26.03 27.95 9.46
C HIS A 231 24.63 27.38 9.74
N ILE A 232 23.82 27.23 8.70
CA ILE A 232 22.51 26.55 8.79
C ILE A 232 22.50 25.28 7.95
N GLU A 233 22.12 24.18 8.59
CA GLU A 233 21.70 22.96 7.89
C GLU A 233 20.16 22.89 7.90
N HIS A 234 19.56 22.84 6.72
CA HIS A 234 18.11 22.86 6.52
C HIS A 234 17.67 21.55 5.85
N TYR A 235 16.70 20.87 6.45
CA TYR A 235 16.12 19.64 5.93
C TYR A 235 14.65 19.88 5.64
N LYS A 236 14.17 19.47 4.47
CA LYS A 236 12.76 19.59 4.06
C LYS A 236 12.22 18.22 3.64
N LEU A 237 11.07 17.83 4.18
CA LEU A 237 10.34 16.63 3.80
C LEU A 237 8.90 17.00 3.43
N ILE A 238 8.45 16.56 2.25
CA ILE A 238 7.09 16.79 1.75
C ILE A 238 6.42 15.44 1.49
N GLU A 239 5.38 15.16 2.28
CA GLU A 239 4.54 13.95 2.26
C GLU A 239 3.06 14.34 2.39
N GLU A 240 2.59 15.17 1.47
CA GLU A 240 1.23 15.70 1.48
C GLU A 240 0.24 14.82 0.67
N SER A 241 -1.06 15.13 0.76
CA SER A 241 -2.12 14.40 0.05
C SER A 241 -1.88 14.37 -1.48
N GLU A 242 -2.24 13.28 -2.17
CA GLU A 242 -2.12 13.15 -3.62
C GLU A 242 -2.99 14.14 -4.42
N THR A 243 -3.95 14.79 -3.75
CA THR A 243 -4.80 15.84 -4.32
C THR A 243 -4.37 17.25 -3.93
N SER A 244 -3.34 17.41 -3.09
CA SER A 244 -2.88 18.73 -2.64
C SER A 244 -2.10 19.48 -3.72
N THR A 245 -2.05 20.81 -3.55
CA THR A 245 -1.09 21.68 -4.23
C THR A 245 -0.14 22.29 -3.20
N HIS A 246 1.15 22.02 -3.32
CA HIS A 246 2.22 22.61 -2.51
C HIS A 246 3.08 23.52 -3.39
N ILE A 247 3.12 24.81 -3.09
CA ILE A 247 4.08 25.75 -3.68
C ILE A 247 4.94 26.31 -2.55
N GLY A 248 6.19 25.86 -2.47
CA GLY A 248 7.14 26.28 -1.44
C GLY A 248 8.24 27.16 -2.01
N ASN A 249 8.59 28.23 -1.30
CA ASN A 249 9.64 29.18 -1.65
C ASN A 249 10.66 29.24 -0.52
N LEU A 250 11.94 29.02 -0.82
CA LEU A 250 13.05 29.16 0.11
C LEU A 250 13.97 30.28 -0.40
N CYS A 251 14.06 31.38 0.34
CA CYS A 251 14.87 32.54 0.00
C CYS A 251 16.01 32.69 1.00
N VAL A 252 17.25 32.56 0.53
CA VAL A 252 18.45 32.56 1.37
C VAL A 252 19.37 33.71 1.00
N THR A 253 19.80 34.48 2.00
CA THR A 253 20.79 35.56 1.84
C THR A 253 22.00 35.28 2.73
N GLN A 254 23.18 35.23 2.13
CA GLN A 254 24.42 34.81 2.79
C GLN A 254 25.47 35.92 2.82
N GLN A 255 25.96 36.25 4.02
CA GLN A 255 27.11 37.13 4.24
C GLN A 255 28.43 36.35 4.24
N ALA A 256 29.55 37.01 4.58
CA ALA A 256 30.89 36.50 4.34
C ALA A 256 31.16 35.21 5.12
N ASN A 257 31.82 34.23 4.51
CA ASN A 257 32.17 32.94 5.15
C ASN A 257 30.98 32.13 5.71
N SER A 258 29.74 32.49 5.39
CA SER A 258 28.56 31.75 5.87
C SER A 258 28.34 30.47 5.05
N GLN A 259 27.67 29.49 5.66
CA GLN A 259 27.42 28.17 5.07
C GLN A 259 25.93 27.82 5.15
N PHE A 260 25.32 27.52 4.01
CA PHE A 260 23.92 27.08 3.95
C PHE A 260 23.82 25.74 3.22
N PHE A 261 23.45 24.68 3.94
CA PHE A 261 23.27 23.35 3.37
C PHE A 261 21.80 22.95 3.45
N SER A 262 21.17 22.68 2.32
CA SER A 262 19.76 22.28 2.23
C SER A 262 19.61 20.89 1.64
N TYR A 263 18.78 20.08 2.28
CA TYR A 263 18.48 18.70 1.91
C TYR A 263 16.95 18.55 1.78
N SER A 264 16.46 18.33 0.56
CA SER A 264 15.02 18.30 0.29
C SER A 264 14.56 16.93 -0.21
N ILE A 265 13.52 16.37 0.38
CA ILE A 265 12.86 15.15 -0.10
C ILE A 265 11.38 15.44 -0.37
N ALA A 266 10.90 15.07 -1.56
CA ALA A 266 9.47 15.13 -1.92
C ALA A 266 9.00 13.74 -2.38
N LEU A 267 8.09 13.12 -1.62
CA LEU A 267 7.63 11.74 -1.87
C LEU A 267 6.16 11.64 -2.28
N LYS A 268 5.32 12.56 -1.81
CA LYS A 268 3.88 12.62 -2.12
C LYS A 268 3.42 14.07 -2.33
N GLY A 269 2.25 14.21 -2.95
CA GLY A 269 1.62 15.50 -3.26
C GLY A 269 1.09 15.51 -4.71
N GLY A 270 -0.07 16.12 -4.95
CA GLY A 270 -0.66 16.20 -6.29
C GLY A 270 0.17 17.06 -7.24
N LEU A 271 0.32 18.33 -6.87
CA LEU A 271 1.25 19.27 -7.50
C LEU A 271 2.21 19.80 -6.42
N VAL A 272 3.48 19.43 -6.50
CA VAL A 272 4.54 19.95 -5.62
C VAL A 272 5.48 20.80 -6.45
N ARG A 273 5.69 22.05 -6.04
CA ARG A 273 6.74 22.92 -6.57
C ARG A 273 7.57 23.49 -5.43
N SER A 274 8.89 23.37 -5.54
CA SER A 274 9.85 24.00 -4.62
C SER A 274 10.76 24.95 -5.38
N ASP A 275 10.61 26.24 -5.11
CA ASP A 275 11.45 27.32 -5.62
C ASP A 275 12.50 27.67 -4.55
N THR A 276 13.79 27.51 -4.86
CA THR A 276 14.90 27.83 -3.94
C THR A 276 15.80 28.88 -4.55
N GLN A 277 15.92 30.03 -3.89
CA GLN A 277 16.78 31.12 -4.30
C GLN A 277 17.85 31.37 -3.23
N VAL A 278 19.12 31.31 -3.62
CA VAL A 278 20.26 31.56 -2.74
C VAL A 278 21.10 32.69 -3.29
N LYS A 279 21.32 33.75 -2.50
CA LYS A 279 22.18 34.87 -2.84
C LYS A 279 23.46 34.82 -1.99
N LEU A 280 24.60 34.60 -2.65
CA LEU A 280 25.93 34.61 -2.04
C LEU A 280 26.49 36.04 -2.10
N CYS A 281 26.02 36.88 -1.18
CA CYS A 281 26.21 38.33 -1.23
C CYS A 281 27.64 38.78 -0.93
N GLN A 282 28.40 38.01 -0.14
CA GLN A 282 29.74 38.37 0.31
C GLN A 282 30.74 37.23 0.10
N ALA A 283 32.03 37.55 0.19
CA ALA A 283 33.10 36.62 -0.16
C ALA A 283 33.09 35.34 0.70
N HIS A 284 33.52 34.24 0.10
CA HIS A 284 33.66 32.93 0.76
C HIS A 284 32.37 32.29 1.29
N ALA A 285 31.20 32.82 0.95
CA ALA A 285 29.92 32.15 1.24
C ALA A 285 29.80 30.83 0.45
N GLN A 286 29.24 29.81 1.10
CA GLN A 286 29.11 28.46 0.55
C GLN A 286 27.67 27.96 0.61
N CYS A 287 27.22 27.29 -0.46
CA CYS A 287 25.88 26.72 -0.55
C CYS A 287 25.91 25.27 -1.05
N HIS A 288 25.22 24.37 -0.37
CA HIS A 288 24.98 23.01 -0.87
C HIS A 288 23.48 22.73 -0.96
N LEU A 289 22.98 22.39 -2.14
CA LEU A 289 21.59 21.98 -2.36
C LEU A 289 21.57 20.51 -2.79
N LYS A 290 20.89 19.67 -2.03
CA LYS A 290 20.70 18.26 -2.39
C LYS A 290 19.23 17.92 -2.34
N GLY A 291 18.73 17.18 -3.33
CA GLY A 291 17.34 16.79 -3.33
C GLY A 291 17.02 15.45 -3.93
N LEU A 292 16.02 14.77 -3.37
CA LEU A 292 15.43 13.55 -3.89
C LEU A 292 13.94 13.78 -4.11
N TYR A 293 13.44 13.45 -5.29
CA TYR A 293 12.00 13.48 -5.55
C TYR A 293 11.51 12.20 -6.20
N GLN A 294 10.29 11.83 -5.82
CA GLN A 294 9.59 10.66 -6.32
C GLN A 294 8.19 11.07 -6.75
N ALA A 295 7.81 10.79 -8.00
CA ALA A 295 6.46 11.00 -8.50
C ALA A 295 5.86 9.69 -9.04
N THR A 296 4.62 9.39 -8.65
CA THR A 296 3.86 8.21 -9.09
C THR A 296 2.41 8.59 -9.46
N ALA A 297 1.61 7.62 -9.91
CA ALA A 297 0.23 7.81 -10.33
C ALA A 297 0.05 8.94 -11.38
N LYS A 298 -0.39 10.13 -10.95
CA LYS A 298 -0.60 11.33 -11.77
C LYS A 298 0.03 12.59 -11.15
N GLN A 299 0.96 12.41 -10.22
CA GLN A 299 1.59 13.50 -9.49
C GLN A 299 2.48 14.36 -10.41
N HIS A 300 2.71 15.61 -10.01
CA HIS A 300 3.70 16.49 -10.63
C HIS A 300 4.64 17.06 -9.57
N ILE A 301 5.95 16.83 -9.70
CA ILE A 301 6.96 17.40 -8.80
C ILE A 301 7.95 18.27 -9.56
N ALA A 302 8.06 19.53 -9.17
CA ALA A 302 8.95 20.52 -9.77
C ALA A 302 9.92 21.11 -8.74
N HIS A 303 11.20 21.14 -9.10
CA HIS A 303 12.23 21.87 -8.38
C HIS A 303 12.80 22.96 -9.27
N HIS A 304 12.79 24.19 -8.77
CA HIS A 304 13.42 25.32 -9.41
C HIS A 304 14.45 25.93 -8.47
N THR A 305 15.69 26.04 -8.91
CA THR A 305 16.77 26.63 -8.10
C THR A 305 17.42 27.78 -8.82
N VAL A 306 17.77 28.82 -8.06
CA VAL A 306 18.52 29.98 -8.52
C VAL A 306 19.61 30.27 -7.50
N ILE A 307 20.88 30.08 -7.88
CA ILE A 307 22.04 30.41 -7.05
C ILE A 307 22.76 31.59 -7.67
N ASP A 308 22.78 32.72 -6.98
CA ASP A 308 23.39 33.98 -7.44
C ASP A 308 24.71 34.23 -6.71
N HIS A 309 25.82 33.98 -7.41
CA HIS A 309 27.17 34.31 -6.97
C HIS A 309 27.43 35.80 -7.21
N ILE A 310 27.21 36.61 -6.19
CA ILE A 310 27.32 38.07 -6.25
C ILE A 310 28.74 38.54 -5.88
N SER A 311 29.47 37.77 -5.08
CA SER A 311 30.78 38.12 -4.53
C SER A 311 31.86 37.10 -4.87
N PRO A 312 33.15 37.49 -4.81
CA PRO A 312 34.26 36.63 -5.19
C PRO A 312 34.48 35.47 -4.20
N TYR A 313 35.18 34.43 -4.66
CA TYR A 313 35.54 33.25 -3.85
C TYR A 313 34.35 32.48 -3.26
N THR A 314 33.16 32.59 -3.86
CA THR A 314 31.96 31.89 -3.39
C THR A 314 31.88 30.49 -3.99
N SER A 315 31.22 29.55 -3.31
CA SER A 315 31.09 28.18 -3.82
C SER A 315 29.67 27.63 -3.71
N SER A 316 29.26 26.87 -4.73
CA SER A 316 27.98 26.16 -4.71
C SER A 316 28.09 24.73 -5.23
N LYS A 317 27.33 23.82 -4.63
CA LYS A 317 27.14 22.45 -5.13
C LYS A 317 25.67 22.07 -5.10
N GLU A 318 25.17 21.58 -6.22
CA GLU A 318 23.81 21.18 -6.39
C GLU A 318 23.72 19.75 -6.93
N PHE A 319 23.00 18.88 -6.24
CA PHE A 319 22.82 17.48 -6.64
C PHE A 319 21.41 16.98 -6.38
N TYR A 320 20.66 16.75 -7.46
CA TYR A 320 19.28 16.26 -7.40
C TYR A 320 19.11 14.90 -8.07
N LYS A 321 18.29 14.05 -7.46
CA LYS A 321 17.82 12.80 -8.06
C LYS A 321 16.31 12.71 -8.14
N GLY A 322 15.82 12.21 -9.27
CA GLY A 322 14.40 11.99 -9.52
C GLY A 322 14.08 10.54 -9.85
N ILE A 323 12.98 10.02 -9.32
CA ILE A 323 12.37 8.77 -9.77
C ILE A 323 10.93 9.07 -10.19
N VAL A 324 10.57 8.74 -11.43
CA VAL A 324 9.24 9.05 -11.98
C VAL A 324 8.64 7.81 -12.63
N ALA A 325 7.43 7.44 -12.19
CA ALA A 325 6.71 6.24 -12.62
C ALA A 325 5.26 6.57 -13.08
N ASP A 326 4.53 5.54 -13.51
CA ASP A 326 3.14 5.62 -13.96
C ASP A 326 2.91 6.71 -15.03
N LYS A 327 1.94 7.62 -14.83
CA LYS A 327 1.65 8.77 -15.71
C LYS A 327 2.04 10.09 -15.06
N SER A 328 2.99 10.05 -14.13
CA SER A 328 3.46 11.21 -13.40
C SER A 328 4.49 12.00 -14.21
N SER A 329 4.76 13.22 -13.77
CA SER A 329 5.77 14.06 -14.42
C SER A 329 6.62 14.81 -13.39
N ALA A 330 7.86 15.12 -13.75
CA ALA A 330 8.71 15.98 -12.94
C ALA A 330 9.45 17.03 -13.76
N ALA A 331 9.86 18.10 -13.08
CA ALA A 331 10.67 19.15 -13.66
C ALA A 331 11.82 19.55 -12.73
N PHE A 332 13.02 19.70 -13.27
CA PHE A 332 14.15 20.30 -12.59
C PHE A 332 14.68 21.46 -13.44
N ASN A 333 14.66 22.68 -12.91
CA ASN A 333 15.22 23.86 -13.57
C ASN A 333 16.19 24.54 -12.62
N GLY A 334 17.48 24.33 -12.82
CA GLY A 334 18.50 24.91 -11.96
C GLY A 334 19.29 25.98 -12.70
N LYS A 335 19.46 27.15 -12.09
CA LYS A 335 20.14 28.30 -12.68
C LYS A 335 21.21 28.80 -11.73
N VAL A 336 22.46 28.72 -12.16
CA VAL A 336 23.57 29.37 -11.46
C VAL A 336 23.95 30.64 -12.22
N ILE A 337 23.97 31.76 -11.50
CA ILE A 337 24.35 33.07 -12.04
C ILE A 337 25.66 33.47 -11.37
N VAL A 338 26.69 33.81 -12.16
CA VAL A 338 27.99 34.27 -11.66
C VAL A 338 28.24 35.68 -12.14
N ARG A 339 28.09 36.65 -11.22
CA ARG A 339 28.16 38.09 -11.51
C ARG A 339 29.60 38.52 -11.88
N PRO A 340 29.78 39.66 -12.60
CA PRO A 340 31.11 40.10 -13.06
C PRO A 340 32.19 40.17 -11.97
N GLN A 341 31.81 40.53 -10.75
CA GLN A 341 32.71 40.67 -9.61
C GLN A 341 33.00 39.36 -8.86
N ALA A 342 32.32 38.26 -9.21
CA ALA A 342 32.41 36.98 -8.51
C ALA A 342 33.60 36.11 -8.97
N ILE A 343 34.78 36.73 -9.12
CA ILE A 343 36.02 36.04 -9.51
C ILE A 343 36.36 34.90 -8.55
N LYS A 344 37.02 33.86 -9.08
CA LYS A 344 37.47 32.66 -8.36
C LYS A 344 36.36 31.90 -7.65
N SER A 345 35.14 32.05 -8.11
CA SER A 345 33.98 31.31 -7.60
C SER A 345 33.85 29.96 -8.30
N THR A 346 33.28 28.99 -7.60
CA THR A 346 33.09 27.62 -8.12
C THR A 346 31.64 27.18 -8.03
N ALA A 347 31.13 26.49 -9.05
CA ALA A 347 29.78 25.92 -9.03
C ALA A 347 29.75 24.52 -9.64
N GLU A 348 29.00 23.60 -9.02
CA GLU A 348 28.71 22.27 -9.57
C GLU A 348 27.20 22.03 -9.53
N GLN A 349 26.62 21.59 -10.64
CA GLN A 349 25.18 21.30 -10.72
C GLN A 349 24.92 19.98 -11.43
N LEU A 350 24.26 19.04 -10.77
CA LEU A 350 24.01 17.70 -11.32
C LEU A 350 22.58 17.24 -11.02
N ASN A 351 21.86 16.82 -12.07
CA ASN A 351 20.53 16.25 -11.93
C ASN A 351 20.43 14.87 -12.62
N LYS A 352 20.15 13.81 -11.86
CA LYS A 352 20.02 12.45 -12.41
C LYS A 352 18.59 11.94 -12.22
N ASN A 353 17.99 11.39 -13.27
CA ASN A 353 16.62 10.92 -13.22
C ASN A 353 16.48 9.50 -13.75
N LEU A 354 15.60 8.75 -13.09
CA LEU A 354 15.21 7.42 -13.47
C LEU A 354 13.72 7.41 -13.87
N LEU A 355 13.45 7.05 -15.13
CA LEU A 355 12.12 6.80 -15.64
C LEU A 355 11.79 5.31 -15.48
N LEU A 356 10.64 5.06 -14.88
CA LEU A 356 10.23 3.73 -14.47
C LEU A 356 9.04 3.17 -15.25
N SER A 357 8.34 4.02 -16.00
CA SER A 357 7.24 3.68 -16.91
C SER A 357 7.43 4.38 -18.26
N ARG A 358 6.66 3.97 -19.27
CA ARG A 358 6.69 4.60 -20.60
C ARG A 358 5.99 5.97 -20.64
N ASP A 359 5.01 6.18 -19.76
CA ASP A 359 4.20 7.40 -19.70
C ASP A 359 4.76 8.44 -18.71
N ALA A 360 5.85 8.11 -18.00
CA ALA A 360 6.54 9.03 -17.10
C ALA A 360 7.36 10.05 -17.89
N GLU A 361 7.29 11.31 -17.48
CA GLU A 361 8.02 12.42 -18.13
C GLU A 361 8.89 13.17 -17.13
N VAL A 362 10.14 13.48 -17.53
CA VAL A 362 11.01 14.38 -16.77
C VAL A 362 11.57 15.45 -17.68
N ASN A 363 11.40 16.71 -17.28
CA ASN A 363 12.02 17.86 -17.95
C ASN A 363 13.14 18.42 -17.08
N THR A 364 14.39 18.30 -17.55
CA THR A 364 15.56 18.82 -16.82
C THR A 364 16.24 19.93 -17.61
N LYS A 365 16.56 21.03 -16.93
CA LYS A 365 17.16 22.23 -17.52
C LYS A 365 18.16 22.86 -16.54
N PRO A 366 19.37 22.30 -16.41
CA PRO A 366 20.48 23.01 -15.77
C PRO A 366 20.96 24.17 -16.64
N GLN A 367 21.25 25.32 -16.04
CA GLN A 367 21.70 26.54 -16.71
C GLN A 367 22.87 27.18 -15.95
N LEU A 368 23.81 27.76 -16.70
CA LEU A 368 24.88 28.61 -16.18
C LEU A 368 24.83 29.97 -16.91
N GLU A 369 24.79 31.06 -16.16
CA GLU A 369 24.93 32.43 -16.66
C GLU A 369 26.18 33.04 -16.04
N ILE A 370 27.29 33.02 -16.77
CA ILE A 370 28.61 33.42 -16.27
C ILE A 370 29.02 34.74 -16.94
N PHE A 371 29.35 35.74 -16.13
CA PHE A 371 29.74 37.07 -16.58
C PHE A 371 31.21 37.43 -16.27
N VAL A 372 32.05 36.43 -15.97
CA VAL A 372 33.46 36.58 -15.57
C VAL A 372 34.28 35.35 -15.96
N ASP A 373 35.57 35.52 -16.28
CA ASP A 373 36.40 34.45 -16.86
C ASP A 373 37.12 33.55 -15.85
N ASP A 374 37.55 34.10 -14.70
CA ASP A 374 38.35 33.38 -13.69
C ASP A 374 37.46 32.56 -12.74
N ILE A 375 36.84 31.47 -13.23
CA ILE A 375 35.86 30.65 -12.50
C ILE A 375 35.93 29.16 -12.87
N GLN A 376 35.38 28.30 -12.01
CA GLN A 376 35.22 26.86 -12.27
C GLN A 376 33.77 26.43 -12.08
N CYS A 377 33.04 26.26 -13.19
CA CYS A 377 31.63 25.87 -13.16
C CYS A 377 31.37 24.63 -14.00
N THR A 378 30.62 23.67 -13.45
CA THR A 378 30.15 22.48 -14.17
C THR A 378 28.65 22.32 -14.01
N HIS A 379 27.99 21.84 -15.06
CA HIS A 379 26.61 21.38 -14.96
C HIS A 379 26.40 20.10 -15.77
N GLY A 380 25.46 19.26 -15.34
CA GLY A 380 25.11 18.04 -16.04
C GLY A 380 23.72 17.55 -15.69
N ALA A 381 23.08 16.87 -16.63
CA ALA A 381 21.84 16.17 -16.37
C ALA A 381 21.80 14.84 -17.13
N SER A 382 21.18 13.83 -16.52
CA SER A 382 20.93 12.53 -17.16
C SER A 382 19.52 12.08 -16.86
N ILE A 383 18.83 11.55 -17.87
CA ILE A 383 17.54 10.89 -17.75
C ILE A 383 17.70 9.53 -18.40
N GLY A 384 17.37 8.46 -17.68
CA GLY A 384 17.50 7.09 -18.18
C GLY A 384 16.47 6.15 -17.58
N GLN A 385 16.40 4.94 -18.11
CA GLN A 385 15.64 3.84 -17.53
C GLN A 385 16.57 2.92 -16.74
N LEU A 386 16.00 1.91 -16.07
CA LEU A 386 16.81 0.86 -15.46
C LEU A 386 17.64 0.14 -16.53
N ASP A 387 18.91 -0.09 -16.23
CA ASP A 387 19.83 -0.80 -17.13
C ASP A 387 19.34 -2.25 -17.32
N GLU A 388 18.91 -2.58 -18.53
CA GLU A 388 18.41 -3.91 -18.89
C GLU A 388 19.48 -4.99 -18.73
N ASN A 389 20.76 -4.66 -18.95
CA ASN A 389 21.85 -5.60 -18.75
C ASN A 389 22.06 -5.89 -17.25
N ALA A 390 21.95 -4.86 -16.41
CA ALA A 390 22.02 -5.03 -14.96
C ALA A 390 20.83 -5.85 -14.44
N LEU A 391 19.62 -5.60 -14.96
CA LEU A 391 18.42 -6.39 -14.66
C LEU A 391 18.60 -7.86 -15.09
N PHE A 392 19.07 -8.09 -16.32
CA PHE A 392 19.36 -9.43 -16.84
C PHE A 392 20.39 -10.15 -15.98
N TYR A 393 21.49 -9.48 -15.61
CA TYR A 393 22.58 -10.04 -14.81
C TYR A 393 22.15 -10.43 -13.39
N LEU A 394 21.29 -9.62 -12.75
CA LEU A 394 20.70 -9.95 -11.46
C LEU A 394 19.74 -11.15 -11.57
N ARG A 395 18.88 -11.15 -12.60
CA ARG A 395 17.94 -12.25 -12.87
C ARG A 395 18.63 -13.57 -13.18
N ALA A 396 19.73 -13.52 -13.92
CA ALA A 396 20.55 -14.70 -14.21
C ALA A 396 21.17 -15.32 -12.95
N ARG A 397 21.21 -14.61 -11.82
CA ARG A 397 21.67 -15.13 -10.50
C ARG A 397 20.54 -15.54 -9.56
N GLY A 398 19.32 -15.68 -10.08
CA GLY A 398 18.17 -16.11 -9.29
C GLY A 398 17.49 -15.00 -8.49
N VAL A 399 17.91 -13.74 -8.64
CA VAL A 399 17.16 -12.60 -8.09
C VAL A 399 15.91 -12.39 -8.95
N ASN A 400 14.72 -12.43 -8.36
CA ASN A 400 13.51 -12.29 -9.16
C ASN A 400 13.40 -10.88 -9.78
N ALA A 401 12.57 -10.73 -10.82
CA ALA A 401 12.50 -9.48 -11.58
C ALA A 401 12.09 -8.26 -10.73
N SER A 402 11.23 -8.47 -9.71
CA SER A 402 10.84 -7.41 -8.79
C SER A 402 12.03 -6.99 -7.94
N GLU A 403 12.63 -7.94 -7.21
CA GLU A 403 13.82 -7.72 -6.36
C GLU A 403 14.99 -7.08 -7.12
N ALA A 404 15.24 -7.52 -8.36
CA ALA A 404 16.29 -6.94 -9.20
C ALA A 404 16.02 -5.45 -9.48
N ARG A 405 14.78 -5.08 -9.78
CA ARG A 405 14.38 -3.67 -9.95
C ARG A 405 14.54 -2.89 -8.64
N GLN A 406 14.13 -3.46 -7.51
CA GLN A 406 14.28 -2.81 -6.20
C GLN A 406 15.75 -2.52 -5.90
N LEU A 407 16.63 -3.49 -6.13
CA LEU A 407 18.07 -3.36 -5.90
C LEU A 407 18.67 -2.23 -6.73
N LEU A 408 18.32 -2.13 -8.01
CA LEU A 408 18.84 -1.09 -8.88
C LEU A 408 18.29 0.30 -8.54
N ILE A 409 16.99 0.42 -8.21
CA ILE A 409 16.40 1.68 -7.74
C ILE A 409 17.06 2.11 -6.43
N LYS A 410 17.25 1.20 -5.48
CA LYS A 410 17.93 1.46 -4.22
C LYS A 410 19.38 1.88 -4.44
N ALA A 411 20.12 1.20 -5.31
CA ALA A 411 21.49 1.58 -5.67
C ALA A 411 21.54 2.98 -6.30
N PHE A 412 20.54 3.33 -7.12
CA PHE A 412 20.44 4.64 -7.74
C PHE A 412 20.30 5.78 -6.73
N ILE A 413 19.61 5.60 -5.61
CA ILE A 413 19.38 6.66 -4.60
C ILE A 413 20.32 6.59 -3.39
N GLN A 414 21.08 5.50 -3.25
CA GLN A 414 21.87 5.24 -2.05
C GLN A 414 22.90 6.33 -1.74
N ASP A 415 23.59 6.84 -2.76
CA ASP A 415 24.62 7.87 -2.65
C ASP A 415 24.07 9.22 -2.15
N ILE A 416 22.87 9.61 -2.57
CA ILE A 416 22.23 10.85 -2.13
C ILE A 416 21.63 10.71 -0.73
N ILE A 417 20.99 9.57 -0.43
CA ILE A 417 20.40 9.30 0.90
C ILE A 417 21.47 9.22 1.98
N GLN A 418 22.65 8.64 1.69
CA GLN A 418 23.77 8.60 2.64
C GLN A 418 24.25 10.01 3.07
N GLN A 419 24.00 11.01 2.24
CA GLN A 419 24.36 12.40 2.51
C GLN A 419 23.24 13.17 3.24
N MET A 420 22.13 12.52 3.56
CA MET A 420 20.94 13.09 4.22
C MET A 420 20.61 12.31 5.53
N PRO A 421 21.51 12.28 6.52
CA PRO A 421 21.41 11.35 7.66
C PRO A 421 20.13 11.53 8.49
N LEU A 422 19.65 12.77 8.66
CA LEU A 422 18.44 13.07 9.45
C LEU A 422 17.13 12.72 8.72
N LEU A 423 17.18 12.48 7.41
CA LEU A 423 16.04 11.99 6.63
C LEU A 423 16.17 10.50 6.30
N ARG A 424 17.36 9.90 6.45
CA ARG A 424 17.66 8.52 6.05
C ARG A 424 16.92 7.45 6.86
N SER A 425 16.65 7.69 8.14
CA SER A 425 16.00 6.73 9.05
C SER A 425 14.47 6.75 8.97
N HIS A 426 13.87 7.54 8.09
CA HIS A 426 12.41 7.62 7.97
C HIS A 426 11.87 6.28 7.42
N ALA A 427 11.09 5.56 8.23
CA ALA A 427 10.42 4.31 7.83
C ALA A 427 9.56 4.47 6.56
N LEU A 428 9.15 5.71 6.26
CA LEU A 428 8.40 6.07 5.07
C LEU A 428 9.23 6.11 3.78
N LEU A 429 10.55 6.35 3.80
CA LEU A 429 11.37 6.20 2.58
C LEU A 429 11.38 4.74 2.12
N SER A 430 11.49 3.79 3.04
CA SER A 430 11.36 2.36 2.73
C SER A 430 9.95 1.99 2.25
N ARG A 431 8.91 2.57 2.87
CA ARG A 431 7.51 2.34 2.47
C ARG A 431 7.19 2.93 1.09
N SER A 432 7.53 4.20 0.86
CA SER A 432 7.38 4.90 -0.42
C SER A 432 8.12 4.23 -1.57
N LEU A 433 9.31 3.68 -1.32
CA LEU A 433 10.02 2.85 -2.29
C LEU A 433 9.28 1.55 -2.59
N SER A 434 8.67 0.93 -1.57
CA SER A 434 7.83 -0.26 -1.72
C SER A 434 6.55 0.04 -2.51
N ASP A 435 5.85 1.13 -2.19
CA ASP A 435 4.63 1.60 -2.87
C ASP A 435 4.89 1.88 -4.37
N LEU A 436 6.06 2.45 -4.70
CA LEU A 436 6.51 2.73 -6.07
C LEU A 436 6.76 1.46 -6.90
N LEU A 437 7.04 0.34 -6.23
CA LEU A 437 7.23 -0.96 -6.87
C LEU A 437 5.89 -1.69 -7.06
N GLU A 438 4.92 -1.43 -6.18
CA GLU A 438 3.55 -1.93 -6.30
C GLU A 438 2.73 -1.17 -7.35
N SER A 439 2.97 0.14 -7.57
CA SER A 439 2.20 0.96 -8.51
C SER A 439 2.40 0.60 -9.98
N GLN A 440 3.57 0.07 -10.35
CA GLN A 440 3.87 -0.38 -11.72
C GLN A 440 2.98 -1.53 -12.23
N HIS A 441 2.22 -2.16 -11.34
CA HIS A 441 1.34 -3.29 -11.64
C HIS A 441 -0.13 -2.91 -11.89
N LYS A 442 -0.54 -1.64 -11.69
CA LYS A 442 -1.95 -1.23 -11.84
C LYS A 442 -2.39 -1.01 -13.29
N LYS A 443 -2.50 -2.09 -14.08
CA LYS A 443 -3.59 -2.15 -15.08
C LYS A 443 -4.90 -2.39 -14.32
N PRO A 444 -6.01 -1.67 -14.62
CA PRO A 444 -7.30 -2.01 -14.03
C PRO A 444 -7.61 -3.48 -14.32
N PHE A 445 -8.04 -4.22 -13.29
CA PHE A 445 -8.40 -5.63 -13.42
C PHE A 445 -9.63 -5.75 -14.33
N ASP A 446 -9.41 -6.19 -15.57
CA ASP A 446 -10.46 -6.32 -16.59
C ASP A 446 -11.24 -7.63 -16.39
N VAL A 447 -12.21 -7.58 -15.49
CA VAL A 447 -13.06 -8.73 -15.16
C VAL A 447 -13.80 -9.28 -16.38
N GLN A 448 -14.18 -8.46 -17.37
CA GLN A 448 -14.92 -8.93 -18.53
C GLN A 448 -14.05 -9.79 -19.43
N LYS A 449 -12.77 -9.41 -19.59
CA LYS A 449 -11.79 -10.26 -20.26
C LYS A 449 -11.58 -11.58 -19.51
N ILE A 450 -11.44 -11.54 -18.19
CA ILE A 450 -11.29 -12.76 -17.37
C ILE A 450 -12.50 -13.68 -17.49
N ARG A 451 -13.72 -13.13 -17.45
CA ARG A 451 -14.95 -13.92 -17.59
C ARG A 451 -15.06 -14.66 -18.92
N GLN A 452 -14.47 -14.13 -20.00
CA GLN A 452 -14.45 -14.82 -21.30
C GLN A 452 -13.64 -16.12 -21.26
N ASP A 453 -12.70 -16.25 -20.34
CA ASP A 453 -11.94 -17.50 -20.17
C ASP A 453 -12.81 -18.62 -19.59
N PHE A 454 -13.96 -18.30 -18.96
CA PHE A 454 -14.83 -19.27 -18.29
C PHE A 454 -16.09 -19.56 -19.13
N PRO A 455 -16.11 -20.64 -19.93
CA PRO A 455 -17.20 -20.89 -20.88
C PRO A 455 -18.57 -21.06 -20.21
N ILE A 456 -18.62 -21.49 -18.94
CA ILE A 456 -19.90 -21.69 -18.23
C ILE A 456 -20.72 -20.40 -18.07
N PHE A 457 -20.11 -19.22 -18.10
CA PHE A 457 -20.85 -17.96 -18.00
C PHE A 457 -21.58 -17.55 -19.30
N GLN A 458 -21.38 -18.30 -20.39
CA GLN A 458 -22.15 -18.14 -21.63
C GLN A 458 -23.49 -18.88 -21.56
N GLU A 459 -23.65 -19.80 -20.61
CA GLU A 459 -24.86 -20.59 -20.44
C GLU A 459 -25.99 -19.80 -19.75
N LYS A 460 -27.23 -20.20 -20.03
CA LYS A 460 -28.43 -19.71 -19.34
C LYS A 460 -29.02 -20.81 -18.47
N ILE A 461 -29.29 -20.50 -17.20
CA ILE A 461 -30.01 -21.40 -16.29
C ILE A 461 -31.46 -20.93 -16.20
N GLN A 462 -32.40 -21.80 -16.55
CA GLN A 462 -33.85 -21.50 -16.58
C GLN A 462 -34.17 -20.20 -17.38
N GLY A 463 -33.47 -19.99 -18.49
CA GLY A 463 -33.63 -18.82 -19.35
C GLY A 463 -32.92 -17.54 -18.87
N LYS A 464 -32.26 -17.56 -17.70
CA LYS A 464 -31.58 -16.41 -17.09
C LYS A 464 -30.05 -16.58 -17.14
N PRO A 465 -29.26 -15.49 -17.26
CA PRO A 465 -27.80 -15.58 -17.17
C PRO A 465 -27.37 -16.12 -15.80
N LEU A 466 -26.45 -17.09 -15.78
CA LEU A 466 -25.90 -17.66 -14.55
C LEU A 466 -25.17 -16.58 -13.72
N VAL A 467 -25.50 -16.50 -12.43
CA VAL A 467 -24.75 -15.74 -11.43
C VAL A 467 -24.20 -16.73 -10.39
N TYR A 468 -22.93 -17.10 -10.52
CA TYR A 468 -22.33 -18.14 -9.70
C TYR A 468 -21.61 -17.56 -8.47
N LEU A 469 -22.23 -17.68 -7.30
CA LEU A 469 -21.72 -17.20 -5.99
C LEU A 469 -21.51 -18.36 -5.00
N ASP A 470 -21.03 -19.52 -5.47
CA ASP A 470 -20.68 -20.69 -4.64
C ASP A 470 -19.22 -21.14 -4.83
N SER A 471 -18.33 -20.20 -5.17
CA SER A 471 -16.91 -20.44 -5.45
C SER A 471 -16.15 -21.12 -4.29
N ALA A 472 -16.53 -20.88 -3.04
CA ALA A 472 -15.90 -21.52 -1.87
C ALA A 472 -16.29 -23.00 -1.71
N ALA A 473 -17.31 -23.50 -2.41
CA ALA A 473 -17.56 -24.94 -2.53
C ALA A 473 -16.67 -25.53 -3.63
N SER A 474 -16.73 -24.94 -4.83
CA SER A 474 -15.87 -25.28 -5.96
C SER A 474 -15.87 -24.13 -6.96
N MET A 475 -14.72 -23.83 -7.56
CA MET A 475 -14.61 -22.77 -8.55
C MET A 475 -14.89 -23.27 -9.97
N GLN A 476 -15.26 -22.38 -10.88
CA GLN A 476 -15.41 -22.71 -12.31
C GLN A 476 -14.05 -22.93 -12.99
N LYS A 477 -14.03 -23.48 -14.21
CA LYS A 477 -12.79 -23.87 -14.91
C LYS A 477 -12.57 -22.98 -16.13
N PRO A 478 -11.37 -22.37 -16.29
CA PRO A 478 -11.06 -21.62 -17.50
C PRO A 478 -10.82 -22.58 -18.67
N HIS A 479 -10.98 -22.06 -19.88
CA HIS A 479 -10.90 -22.82 -21.13
C HIS A 479 -9.56 -23.55 -21.24
N CYS A 480 -8.46 -22.92 -20.86
CA CYS A 480 -7.12 -23.53 -20.91
C CYS A 480 -6.99 -24.82 -20.08
N VAL A 481 -7.69 -24.93 -18.94
CA VAL A 481 -7.68 -26.13 -18.09
C VAL A 481 -8.46 -27.26 -18.76
N ILE A 482 -9.63 -26.94 -19.31
CA ILE A 482 -10.52 -27.89 -19.99
C ILE A 482 -9.81 -28.44 -21.24
N GLU A 483 -9.27 -27.55 -22.07
CA GLU A 483 -8.59 -27.90 -23.31
C GLU A 483 -7.33 -28.73 -23.04
N ARG A 484 -6.54 -28.37 -22.03
CA ARG A 484 -5.32 -29.12 -21.69
C ARG A 484 -5.64 -30.58 -21.33
N MET A 485 -6.68 -30.81 -20.53
CA MET A 485 -7.10 -32.18 -20.18
C MET A 485 -7.62 -32.94 -21.39
N ARG A 486 -8.41 -32.28 -22.25
CA ARG A 486 -8.92 -32.87 -23.49
C ARG A 486 -7.77 -33.31 -24.38
N ASP A 487 -6.78 -32.44 -24.58
CA ASP A 487 -5.64 -32.70 -25.46
C ASP A 487 -4.77 -33.83 -24.92
N PHE A 488 -4.56 -33.89 -23.60
CA PHE A 488 -3.87 -35.01 -22.95
C PHE A 488 -4.52 -36.35 -23.31
N TYR A 489 -5.85 -36.47 -23.12
CA TYR A 489 -6.55 -37.71 -23.45
C TYR A 489 -6.57 -38.05 -24.93
N ARG A 490 -6.62 -37.04 -25.81
CA ARG A 490 -6.69 -37.25 -27.26
C ARG A 490 -5.36 -37.62 -27.89
N GLN A 491 -4.25 -37.13 -27.34
CA GLN A 491 -2.96 -37.11 -28.04
C GLN A 491 -1.79 -37.68 -27.22
N GLU A 492 -1.84 -37.63 -25.89
CA GLU A 492 -0.67 -37.88 -25.03
C GLU A 492 -0.86 -39.05 -24.04
N TYR A 493 -2.07 -39.60 -23.92
CA TYR A 493 -2.41 -40.51 -22.82
C TYR A 493 -1.61 -41.81 -22.83
N SER A 494 -0.97 -42.07 -21.69
CA SER A 494 -0.54 -43.38 -21.22
C SER A 494 -0.45 -43.39 -19.69
N ASN A 495 -0.14 -44.55 -19.11
CA ASN A 495 0.23 -44.62 -17.70
C ASN A 495 1.65 -44.07 -17.49
N VAL A 496 1.98 -43.64 -16.26
CA VAL A 496 3.24 -42.93 -15.94
C VAL A 496 4.30 -43.83 -15.29
N HIS A 497 5.54 -43.33 -15.25
CA HIS A 497 6.76 -43.85 -14.58
C HIS A 497 7.41 -45.12 -15.15
N ARG A 498 6.65 -46.16 -15.51
CA ARG A 498 7.23 -47.50 -15.76
C ARG A 498 7.27 -47.95 -17.23
N GLY A 499 6.64 -47.21 -18.14
CA GLY A 499 6.67 -47.53 -19.57
C GLY A 499 7.84 -46.87 -20.28
N ILE A 500 8.52 -47.62 -21.13
CA ILE A 500 9.69 -47.21 -21.94
C ILE A 500 9.30 -46.74 -23.36
N HIS A 501 8.00 -46.67 -23.65
CA HIS A 501 7.52 -46.23 -24.97
C HIS A 501 7.21 -44.73 -24.94
N HIS A 502 7.27 -44.10 -26.12
CA HIS A 502 7.14 -42.65 -26.31
C HIS A 502 5.98 -42.00 -25.52
N LEU A 503 4.76 -42.53 -25.64
CA LEU A 503 3.60 -41.98 -24.93
C LEU A 503 3.71 -42.04 -23.39
N SER A 504 4.36 -43.08 -22.83
CA SER A 504 4.56 -43.20 -21.39
C SER A 504 5.63 -42.23 -20.90
N GLU A 505 6.71 -42.04 -21.65
CA GLU A 505 7.72 -41.03 -21.35
C GLU A 505 7.12 -39.63 -21.38
N GLN A 506 6.36 -39.29 -22.43
CA GLN A 506 5.67 -38.00 -22.55
C GLN A 506 4.67 -37.77 -21.42
N ALA A 507 3.80 -38.74 -21.13
CA ALA A 507 2.82 -38.65 -20.05
C ALA A 507 3.50 -38.46 -18.68
N THR A 508 4.62 -39.14 -18.44
CA THR A 508 5.40 -39.01 -17.21
C THR A 508 6.01 -37.61 -17.10
N ASP A 509 6.59 -37.10 -18.18
CA ASP A 509 7.26 -35.80 -18.21
C ASP A 509 6.25 -34.65 -17.93
N VAL A 510 5.07 -34.67 -18.57
CA VAL A 510 4.03 -33.65 -18.31
C VAL A 510 3.40 -33.78 -16.91
N PHE A 511 3.32 -35.00 -16.37
CA PHE A 511 2.84 -35.26 -15.03
C PHE A 511 3.79 -34.68 -13.96
N GLU A 512 5.09 -34.98 -14.05
CA GLU A 512 6.06 -34.47 -13.07
C GLU A 512 6.31 -32.97 -13.22
N LYS A 513 6.30 -32.41 -14.44
CA LYS A 513 6.31 -30.95 -14.66
C LYS A 513 5.11 -30.26 -14.00
N SER A 514 3.96 -30.92 -13.93
CA SER A 514 2.81 -30.36 -13.23
C SER A 514 3.01 -30.34 -11.71
N ARG A 515 3.74 -31.32 -11.15
CA ARG A 515 4.19 -31.30 -9.76
C ARG A 515 5.21 -30.19 -9.50
N GLU A 516 6.17 -29.98 -10.41
CA GLU A 516 7.12 -28.85 -10.33
C GLU A 516 6.40 -27.50 -10.31
N LYS A 517 5.33 -27.35 -11.10
CA LYS A 517 4.47 -26.15 -11.05
C LYS A 517 3.81 -25.98 -9.69
N VAL A 518 3.31 -27.05 -9.08
CA VAL A 518 2.78 -27.02 -7.70
C VAL A 518 3.86 -26.58 -6.72
N GLN A 519 5.06 -27.16 -6.81
CA GLN A 519 6.21 -26.80 -5.98
C GLN A 519 6.51 -25.29 -6.08
N GLN A 520 6.65 -24.77 -7.29
CA GLN A 520 6.94 -23.36 -7.53
C GLN A 520 5.79 -22.44 -7.07
N PHE A 521 4.54 -22.86 -7.29
CA PHE A 521 3.36 -22.07 -6.98
C PHE A 521 3.22 -21.73 -5.50
N ILE A 522 3.57 -22.66 -4.61
CA ILE A 522 3.56 -22.43 -3.15
C ILE A 522 4.94 -22.11 -2.58
N ASN A 523 5.94 -21.94 -3.45
CA ASN A 523 7.35 -21.77 -3.08
C ASN A 523 7.88 -22.89 -2.16
N ALA A 524 7.61 -24.16 -2.46
CA ALA A 524 8.21 -25.30 -1.75
C ALA A 524 9.67 -25.51 -2.15
N LYS A 525 10.52 -25.89 -1.18
CA LYS A 525 11.98 -25.92 -1.37
C LYS A 525 12.40 -27.10 -2.23
N TYR A 526 11.80 -28.27 -2.02
CA TYR A 526 12.16 -29.49 -2.72
C TYR A 526 10.97 -30.13 -3.43
N PHE A 527 11.24 -30.75 -4.57
CA PHE A 527 10.26 -31.50 -5.35
C PHE A 527 9.60 -32.64 -4.54
N SER A 528 10.38 -33.28 -3.66
CA SER A 528 9.93 -34.37 -2.78
C SER A 528 8.92 -33.95 -1.72
N GLU A 529 8.74 -32.64 -1.51
CA GLU A 529 7.80 -32.08 -0.53
C GLU A 529 6.35 -32.06 -1.03
N ILE A 530 6.13 -32.32 -2.32
CA ILE A 530 4.80 -32.23 -2.94
C ILE A 530 4.21 -33.63 -3.16
N ILE A 531 3.19 -33.98 -2.37
CA ILE A 531 2.42 -35.21 -2.51
C ILE A 531 1.09 -34.91 -3.18
N LEU A 532 0.74 -35.66 -4.21
CA LEU A 532 -0.53 -35.54 -4.93
C LEU A 532 -1.55 -36.51 -4.32
N VAL A 533 -2.71 -35.95 -3.96
CA VAL A 533 -3.82 -36.66 -3.30
C VAL A 533 -5.14 -36.28 -3.96
N ARG A 534 -6.27 -36.84 -3.53
CA ARG A 534 -7.60 -36.53 -4.08
C ARG A 534 -8.12 -35.15 -3.69
N GLY A 535 -7.60 -34.55 -2.63
CA GLY A 535 -8.03 -33.26 -2.09
C GLY A 535 -7.45 -33.01 -0.69
N THR A 536 -7.68 -31.81 -0.13
CA THR A 536 -7.29 -31.43 1.24
C THR A 536 -7.68 -32.47 2.28
N THR A 537 -8.88 -33.06 2.17
CA THR A 537 -9.35 -34.07 3.11
C THR A 537 -8.44 -35.29 3.14
N GLU A 538 -7.97 -35.78 1.99
CA GLU A 538 -7.06 -36.93 1.96
C GLU A 538 -5.65 -36.54 2.43
N ALA A 539 -5.19 -35.33 2.13
CA ALA A 539 -3.94 -34.78 2.66
C ALA A 539 -3.91 -34.77 4.20
N ILE A 540 -4.97 -34.25 4.82
CA ILE A 540 -5.09 -34.20 6.29
C ILE A 540 -5.16 -35.62 6.88
N ASN A 541 -5.92 -36.52 6.26
CA ASN A 541 -5.99 -37.91 6.72
C ASN A 541 -4.64 -38.62 6.58
N LEU A 542 -3.88 -38.38 5.52
CA LEU A 542 -2.53 -38.91 5.35
C LEU A 542 -1.66 -38.49 6.54
N VAL A 543 -1.64 -37.20 6.89
CA VAL A 543 -0.85 -36.70 8.04
C VAL A 543 -1.34 -37.32 9.35
N ALA A 544 -2.66 -37.36 9.59
CA ALA A 544 -3.23 -37.96 10.80
C ALA A 544 -2.86 -39.44 10.96
N GLN A 545 -2.95 -40.22 9.87
CA GLN A 545 -2.76 -41.67 9.88
C GLN A 545 -1.29 -42.10 9.85
N THR A 546 -0.38 -41.21 9.49
CA THR A 546 1.06 -41.51 9.42
C THR A 546 1.82 -40.77 10.51
N TYR A 547 2.06 -39.46 10.34
CA TYR A 547 2.69 -38.61 11.34
C TYR A 547 1.96 -38.68 12.69
N GLY A 548 0.64 -38.50 12.69
CA GLY A 548 -0.16 -38.48 13.91
C GLY A 548 -0.06 -39.76 14.72
N ARG A 549 -0.30 -40.93 14.09
CA ARG A 549 -0.18 -42.25 14.76
C ARG A 549 1.22 -42.55 15.30
N GLN A 550 2.27 -42.01 14.70
CA GLN A 550 3.64 -42.22 15.15
C GLN A 550 4.02 -41.31 16.33
N GLN A 551 3.53 -40.07 16.33
CA GLN A 551 3.99 -39.02 17.25
C GLN A 551 3.05 -38.73 18.42
N ILE A 552 1.76 -39.09 18.32
CA ILE A 552 0.73 -38.69 19.27
C ILE A 552 0.27 -39.91 20.09
N LYS A 553 0.28 -39.75 21.42
CA LYS A 553 -0.02 -40.80 22.40
C LYS A 553 -1.09 -40.35 23.40
N ALA A 554 -1.48 -41.28 24.27
CA ALA A 554 -2.43 -41.00 25.35
C ALA A 554 -1.98 -39.81 26.20
N GLY A 555 -2.87 -38.83 26.39
CA GLY A 555 -2.61 -37.62 27.18
C GLY A 555 -1.90 -36.48 26.42
N ASP A 556 -1.48 -36.68 25.17
CA ASP A 556 -1.03 -35.60 24.28
C ASP A 556 -2.21 -34.74 23.79
N GLU A 557 -1.91 -33.57 23.23
CA GLU A 557 -2.90 -32.59 22.79
C GLU A 557 -2.72 -32.24 21.30
N ILE A 558 -3.84 -32.16 20.58
CA ILE A 558 -3.95 -31.59 19.23
C ILE A 558 -4.76 -30.31 19.37
N ILE A 559 -4.24 -29.18 18.88
CA ILE A 559 -4.95 -27.90 18.90
C ILE A 559 -5.53 -27.64 17.51
N ILE A 560 -6.83 -27.33 17.45
CA ILE A 560 -7.55 -26.84 16.27
C ILE A 560 -8.25 -25.51 16.57
N THR A 561 -8.96 -24.91 15.61
CA THR A 561 -9.77 -23.72 15.83
C THR A 561 -11.27 -24.02 15.87
N HIS A 562 -12.08 -23.09 16.40
CA HIS A 562 -13.54 -23.17 16.28
C HIS A 562 -14.06 -23.06 14.84
N MET A 563 -13.25 -22.59 13.89
CA MET A 563 -13.66 -22.31 12.51
C MET A 563 -13.25 -23.40 11.52
N GLU A 564 -12.75 -24.54 12.00
CA GLU A 564 -12.31 -25.63 11.13
C GLU A 564 -13.45 -26.24 10.31
N HIS A 565 -13.13 -26.53 9.05
CA HIS A 565 -13.92 -27.42 8.21
C HIS A 565 -13.88 -28.85 8.80
N HIS A 566 -14.95 -29.63 8.65
CA HIS A 566 -15.03 -31.01 9.16
C HIS A 566 -13.83 -31.89 8.74
N ALA A 567 -13.29 -31.66 7.56
CA ALA A 567 -12.08 -32.33 7.06
C ALA A 567 -10.82 -32.08 7.91
N ASN A 568 -10.76 -30.97 8.66
CA ASN A 568 -9.71 -30.64 9.62
C ASN A 568 -10.19 -30.78 11.08
N ILE A 569 -11.25 -31.57 11.32
CA ILE A 569 -11.74 -31.94 12.66
C ILE A 569 -11.77 -33.45 12.81
N VAL A 570 -12.52 -34.13 11.93
CA VAL A 570 -12.83 -35.56 12.04
C VAL A 570 -11.57 -36.44 12.05
N PRO A 571 -10.54 -36.22 11.21
CA PRO A 571 -9.33 -37.04 11.25
C PRO A 571 -8.62 -36.99 12.60
N TRP A 572 -8.60 -35.82 13.24
CA TRP A 572 -8.01 -35.63 14.56
C TRP A 572 -8.85 -36.26 15.67
N GLN A 573 -10.18 -36.19 15.57
CA GLN A 573 -11.08 -36.88 16.49
C GLN A 573 -10.88 -38.40 16.45
N LEU A 574 -10.80 -38.99 15.25
CA LEU A 574 -10.53 -40.42 15.08
C LEU A 574 -9.17 -40.79 15.69
N LEU A 575 -8.13 -40.00 15.45
CA LEU A 575 -6.81 -40.22 16.04
C LEU A 575 -6.85 -40.11 17.58
N CYS A 576 -7.55 -39.13 18.13
CA CYS A 576 -7.74 -38.99 19.59
C CYS A 576 -8.47 -40.19 20.19
N GLN A 577 -9.48 -40.74 19.51
CA GLN A 577 -10.21 -41.95 19.94
C GLN A 577 -9.30 -43.18 19.95
N GLU A 578 -8.40 -43.31 18.97
CA GLU A 578 -7.46 -44.43 18.87
C GLU A 578 -6.32 -44.34 19.90
N THR A 579 -5.79 -43.14 20.12
CA THR A 579 -4.56 -42.92 20.91
C THR A 579 -4.82 -42.54 22.37
N GLY A 580 -6.01 -42.01 22.68
CA GLY A 580 -6.32 -41.37 23.97
C GLY A 580 -5.80 -39.93 24.11
N ALA A 581 -5.41 -39.28 23.00
CA ALA A 581 -5.06 -37.86 22.97
C ALA A 581 -6.31 -36.96 23.13
N GLN A 582 -6.08 -35.68 23.39
CA GLN A 582 -7.15 -34.69 23.57
C GLN A 582 -7.16 -33.66 22.44
N LEU A 583 -8.35 -33.33 21.96
CA LEU A 583 -8.55 -32.23 21.03
C LEU A 583 -8.85 -30.95 21.82
N LYS A 584 -8.03 -29.92 21.63
CA LYS A 584 -8.20 -28.57 22.19
C LYS A 584 -8.61 -27.60 21.09
N VAL A 585 -9.39 -26.57 21.43
CA VAL A 585 -9.99 -25.69 20.43
C VAL A 585 -9.71 -24.23 20.77
N ILE A 586 -9.12 -23.49 19.82
CA ILE A 586 -8.89 -22.05 19.91
C ILE A 586 -10.23 -21.35 19.69
N PRO A 587 -10.71 -20.53 20.65
CA PRO A 587 -11.96 -19.81 20.50
C PRO A 587 -11.84 -18.62 19.55
N ILE A 588 -12.99 -18.13 19.10
CA ILE A 588 -13.14 -16.94 18.26
C ILE A 588 -14.03 -15.90 18.96
N ASN A 589 -13.78 -14.63 18.65
CA ASN A 589 -14.68 -13.53 19.02
C ASN A 589 -15.93 -13.51 18.13
N ASP A 590 -16.89 -12.61 18.41
CA ASP A 590 -18.15 -12.54 17.66
C ASP A 590 -17.99 -11.95 16.25
N ALA A 591 -16.89 -11.24 15.99
CA ALA A 591 -16.51 -10.85 14.63
C ALA A 591 -16.00 -12.05 13.80
N GLY A 592 -15.63 -13.15 14.44
CA GLY A 592 -15.14 -14.35 13.77
C GLY A 592 -13.61 -14.44 13.66
N GLU A 593 -12.88 -13.75 14.54
CA GLU A 593 -11.41 -13.74 14.61
C GLU A 593 -10.90 -14.61 15.76
N LEU A 594 -9.74 -15.23 15.58
CA LEU A 594 -9.11 -16.05 16.62
C LEU A 594 -8.68 -15.21 17.82
N ILE A 595 -8.97 -15.68 19.03
CA ILE A 595 -8.51 -15.06 20.26
C ILE A 595 -7.10 -15.58 20.57
N LEU A 596 -6.08 -14.89 20.04
CA LEU A 596 -4.68 -15.33 20.12
C LEU A 596 -4.15 -15.50 21.55
N GLU A 597 -4.68 -14.74 22.52
CA GLU A 597 -4.30 -14.91 23.93
C GLU A 597 -4.76 -16.25 24.50
N GLU A 598 -5.90 -16.78 24.05
CA GLU A 598 -6.35 -18.12 24.44
C GLU A 598 -5.51 -19.20 23.77
N TYR A 599 -5.10 -19.00 22.51
CA TYR A 599 -4.17 -19.92 21.84
C TYR A 599 -2.85 -20.07 22.62
N LYS A 600 -2.25 -18.96 23.08
CA LYS A 600 -1.01 -19.01 23.89
C LYS A 600 -1.17 -19.83 25.17
N LYS A 601 -2.34 -19.79 25.81
CA LYS A 601 -2.64 -20.56 27.03
C LYS A 601 -2.82 -22.05 26.76
N LEU A 602 -3.28 -22.41 25.55
CA LEU A 602 -3.48 -23.80 25.15
C LEU A 602 -2.16 -24.51 24.80
N LEU A 603 -1.14 -23.77 24.36
CA LEU A 603 0.17 -24.34 24.05
C LEU A 603 0.86 -24.88 25.30
N SER A 604 1.27 -26.14 25.24
CA SER A 604 1.96 -26.83 26.32
C SER A 604 2.96 -27.85 25.77
N ASN A 605 3.77 -28.45 26.64
CA ASN A 605 4.65 -29.56 26.27
C ASN A 605 3.90 -30.84 25.82
N LYS A 606 2.58 -30.92 26.09
CA LYS A 606 1.70 -31.97 25.61
C LYS A 606 1.19 -31.71 24.20
N THR A 607 1.30 -30.48 23.69
CA THR A 607 0.86 -30.16 22.35
C THR A 607 1.79 -30.79 21.31
N LYS A 608 1.26 -31.75 20.54
CA LYS A 608 2.01 -32.48 19.50
C LYS A 608 1.68 -32.07 18.08
N LEU A 609 0.59 -31.34 17.89
CA LEU A 609 0.22 -30.79 16.60
C LEU A 609 -0.71 -29.59 16.78
N VAL A 610 -0.51 -28.54 15.99
CA VAL A 610 -1.52 -27.51 15.74
C VAL A 610 -2.02 -27.68 14.31
N ALA A 611 -3.33 -27.75 14.10
CA ALA A 611 -3.94 -27.85 12.78
C ALA A 611 -5.01 -26.78 12.61
N LEU A 612 -4.87 -25.90 11.62
CA LEU A 612 -5.78 -24.78 11.43
C LEU A 612 -6.00 -24.41 9.97
N CYS A 613 -7.19 -23.87 9.66
CA CYS A 613 -7.44 -23.27 8.36
C CYS A 613 -6.71 -21.94 8.18
N HIS A 614 -6.17 -21.71 6.99
CA HIS A 614 -5.59 -20.43 6.59
C HIS A 614 -6.70 -19.39 6.41
N ILE A 615 -7.77 -19.77 5.71
CA ILE A 615 -8.94 -18.93 5.48
C ILE A 615 -10.19 -19.76 5.77
N SER A 616 -11.09 -19.25 6.61
CA SER A 616 -12.35 -19.93 6.94
C SER A 616 -13.27 -19.99 5.72
N ASN A 617 -13.76 -21.18 5.37
CA ASN A 617 -14.71 -21.35 4.25
C ASN A 617 -16.11 -20.83 4.54
N THR A 618 -16.41 -20.51 5.80
CA THR A 618 -17.71 -20.00 6.25
C THR A 618 -17.63 -18.52 6.55
N LEU A 619 -16.63 -18.09 7.31
CA LEU A 619 -16.52 -16.70 7.74
C LEU A 619 -15.75 -15.85 6.74
N GLY A 620 -14.92 -16.44 5.88
CA GLY A 620 -13.94 -15.71 5.06
C GLY A 620 -12.75 -15.16 5.85
N THR A 621 -12.73 -15.25 7.18
CA THR A 621 -11.63 -14.77 8.03
C THR A 621 -10.29 -15.30 7.55
N ILE A 622 -9.32 -14.40 7.36
CA ILE A 622 -7.92 -14.72 7.07
C ILE A 622 -7.19 -14.80 8.41
N ASN A 623 -6.72 -15.99 8.77
CA ASN A 623 -6.05 -16.20 10.06
C ASN A 623 -4.58 -15.74 10.01
N PRO A 624 -4.03 -15.19 11.11
CA PRO A 624 -2.63 -14.76 11.19
C PRO A 624 -1.70 -15.98 11.37
N ILE A 625 -1.66 -16.86 10.37
CA ILE A 625 -1.04 -18.19 10.48
C ILE A 625 0.46 -18.12 10.76
N LYS A 626 1.19 -17.12 10.25
CA LYS A 626 2.63 -16.97 10.52
C LYS A 626 2.91 -16.82 12.02
N LYS A 627 2.15 -15.95 12.68
CA LYS A 627 2.25 -15.73 14.13
C LYS A 627 1.87 -16.99 14.93
N ILE A 628 0.91 -17.76 14.44
CA ILE A 628 0.49 -19.02 15.07
C ILE A 628 1.58 -20.09 14.94
N ILE A 629 2.21 -20.19 13.77
CA ILE A 629 3.34 -21.08 13.48
C ILE A 629 4.53 -20.72 14.38
N ASP A 630 4.92 -19.45 14.45
CA ASP A 630 6.05 -19.01 15.27
C ASP A 630 5.88 -19.37 16.76
N LEU A 631 4.66 -19.21 17.29
CA LEU A 631 4.33 -19.59 18.67
C LEU A 631 4.33 -21.11 18.90
N ALA A 632 3.84 -21.90 17.92
CA ALA A 632 3.88 -23.36 18.00
C ALA A 632 5.32 -23.88 17.97
N HIS A 633 6.14 -23.35 17.06
CA HIS A 633 7.54 -23.71 16.90
C HIS A 633 8.39 -23.33 18.11
N ALA A 634 8.10 -22.20 18.76
CA ALA A 634 8.71 -21.86 20.05
C ALA A 634 8.48 -22.93 21.14
N ASN A 635 7.47 -23.79 20.96
CA ASN A 635 7.15 -24.93 21.82
C ASN A 635 7.52 -26.29 21.19
N ASN A 636 8.26 -26.30 20.08
CA ASN A 636 8.59 -27.49 19.28
C ASN A 636 7.37 -28.27 18.78
N THR A 637 6.27 -27.57 18.53
CA THR A 637 5.02 -28.16 18.04
C THR A 637 4.87 -27.91 16.54
N PRO A 638 4.74 -28.96 15.71
CA PRO A 638 4.53 -28.79 14.28
C PRO A 638 3.12 -28.31 13.94
N VAL A 639 2.99 -27.66 12.78
CA VAL A 639 1.78 -27.00 12.32
C VAL A 639 1.33 -27.48 10.95
N LEU A 640 0.08 -27.94 10.87
CA LEU A 640 -0.63 -28.22 9.62
C LEU A 640 -1.58 -27.08 9.27
N ILE A 641 -1.49 -26.60 8.03
CA ILE A 641 -2.36 -25.55 7.51
C ILE A 641 -3.33 -26.13 6.47
N ASP A 642 -4.64 -26.00 6.73
CA ASP A 642 -5.67 -26.17 5.71
C ASP A 642 -5.76 -24.88 4.85
N GLY A 643 -5.11 -24.93 3.70
CA GLY A 643 -5.06 -23.86 2.71
C GLY A 643 -6.12 -23.96 1.61
N ALA A 644 -7.17 -24.78 1.78
CA ALA A 644 -8.12 -25.09 0.72
C ALA A 644 -8.81 -23.88 0.09
N GLN A 645 -9.01 -22.79 0.85
CA GLN A 645 -9.53 -21.52 0.34
C GLN A 645 -8.40 -20.56 -0.07
N ALA A 646 -7.28 -20.56 0.63
CA ALA A 646 -6.26 -19.52 0.50
C ALA A 646 -5.57 -19.48 -0.87
N VAL A 647 -5.26 -20.65 -1.43
CA VAL A 647 -4.43 -20.76 -2.64
C VAL A 647 -5.01 -20.12 -3.90
N ALA A 648 -6.32 -19.82 -3.91
CA ALA A 648 -6.97 -19.13 -5.01
C ALA A 648 -7.15 -17.62 -4.78
N HIS A 649 -7.07 -17.17 -3.52
CA HIS A 649 -7.38 -15.79 -3.11
C HIS A 649 -6.15 -14.99 -2.67
N GLN A 650 -5.02 -15.64 -2.37
CA GLN A 650 -3.75 -14.99 -2.06
C GLN A 650 -2.54 -15.85 -2.46
N LYS A 651 -1.40 -15.21 -2.70
CA LYS A 651 -0.12 -15.92 -2.89
C LYS A 651 0.29 -16.63 -1.61
N VAL A 652 0.79 -17.85 -1.74
CA VAL A 652 1.24 -18.68 -0.62
C VAL A 652 2.72 -18.95 -0.77
N ASP A 653 3.47 -18.72 0.29
CA ASP A 653 4.89 -19.06 0.39
C ASP A 653 5.10 -19.92 1.64
N VAL A 654 5.20 -21.23 1.46
CA VAL A 654 5.34 -22.18 2.58
C VAL A 654 6.68 -22.06 3.29
N GLN A 655 7.73 -21.58 2.61
CA GLN A 655 9.04 -21.34 3.22
C GLN A 655 8.99 -20.10 4.13
N ALA A 656 8.37 -19.01 3.67
CA ALA A 656 8.21 -17.80 4.48
C ALA A 656 7.26 -18.02 5.67
N LEU A 657 6.19 -18.80 5.46
CA LEU A 657 5.27 -19.21 6.52
C LEU A 657 5.95 -20.12 7.55
N ASP A 658 6.85 -20.98 7.08
CA ASP A 658 7.52 -22.04 7.84
C ASP A 658 6.56 -23.12 8.39
N CYS A 659 5.39 -23.31 7.77
CA CYS A 659 4.49 -24.40 8.16
C CYS A 659 5.09 -25.78 7.89
N ASP A 660 4.75 -26.78 8.71
CA ASP A 660 5.29 -28.14 8.58
C ASP A 660 4.51 -28.96 7.55
N PHE A 661 3.20 -28.73 7.46
CA PHE A 661 2.32 -29.27 6.43
C PHE A 661 1.39 -28.19 5.88
N TYR A 662 1.10 -28.24 4.58
CA TYR A 662 0.14 -27.35 3.94
C TYR A 662 -0.72 -28.10 2.92
N CYS A 663 -2.04 -28.02 3.05
CA CYS A 663 -2.97 -28.85 2.29
C CYS A 663 -3.91 -27.98 1.44
N PHE A 664 -4.16 -28.36 0.18
CA PHE A 664 -5.19 -27.69 -0.63
C PHE A 664 -5.82 -28.60 -1.70
N SER A 665 -6.98 -28.19 -2.21
CA SER A 665 -7.77 -28.93 -3.21
C SER A 665 -7.79 -28.17 -4.53
N GLY A 666 -7.51 -28.88 -5.63
CA GLY A 666 -7.48 -28.29 -6.98
C GLY A 666 -8.82 -27.68 -7.39
N HIS A 667 -9.95 -28.31 -7.05
CA HIS A 667 -11.27 -27.83 -7.47
C HIS A 667 -11.67 -26.47 -6.87
N LYS A 668 -10.97 -26.01 -5.83
CA LYS A 668 -11.12 -24.67 -5.23
C LYS A 668 -10.10 -23.65 -5.73
N MET A 669 -9.30 -24.01 -6.74
CA MET A 669 -8.34 -23.14 -7.42
C MET A 669 -8.39 -23.35 -8.93
N PHE A 670 -9.61 -23.36 -9.48
CA PHE A 670 -9.89 -23.47 -10.93
C PHE A 670 -9.43 -24.77 -11.61
N ALA A 671 -8.83 -25.71 -10.87
CA ALA A 671 -8.39 -27.01 -11.38
C ALA A 671 -9.52 -28.05 -11.33
N PRO A 672 -9.33 -29.26 -11.92
CA PRO A 672 -10.33 -30.32 -11.92
C PRO A 672 -10.66 -30.85 -10.52
N THR A 673 -11.75 -31.62 -10.42
CA THR A 673 -12.07 -32.40 -9.22
C THR A 673 -11.17 -33.62 -9.10
N GLY A 674 -11.12 -34.22 -7.90
CA GLY A 674 -10.38 -35.47 -7.67
C GLY A 674 -8.86 -35.30 -7.53
N ILE A 675 -8.36 -34.06 -7.48
CA ILE A 675 -6.94 -33.76 -7.26
C ILE A 675 -6.77 -32.68 -6.18
N GLY A 676 -5.73 -32.84 -5.37
CA GLY A 676 -5.26 -31.92 -4.35
C GLY A 676 -3.81 -32.22 -3.99
N VAL A 677 -3.31 -31.46 -3.02
CA VAL A 677 -1.89 -31.42 -2.69
C VAL A 677 -1.73 -31.46 -1.17
N LEU A 678 -0.76 -32.26 -0.73
CA LEU A 678 -0.12 -32.14 0.56
C LEU A 678 1.32 -31.67 0.32
N TYR A 679 1.65 -30.50 0.84
CA TYR A 679 3.02 -30.12 1.13
C TYR A 679 3.41 -30.63 2.51
N GLY A 680 4.62 -31.17 2.66
CA GLY A 680 5.24 -31.43 3.95
C GLY A 680 6.75 -31.22 3.88
N LYS A 681 7.35 -30.68 4.94
CA LYS A 681 8.82 -30.52 4.99
C LYS A 681 9.51 -31.86 4.75
N GLN A 682 10.54 -31.88 3.90
CA GLN A 682 11.17 -33.11 3.42
C GLN A 682 11.50 -34.10 4.54
N HIS A 683 12.15 -33.63 5.61
CA HIS A 683 12.56 -34.47 6.73
C HIS A 683 11.38 -35.12 7.49
N LEU A 684 10.21 -34.48 7.51
CA LEU A 684 8.99 -35.06 8.10
C LEU A 684 8.45 -36.17 7.21
N LEU A 685 8.35 -35.93 5.90
CA LEU A 685 7.86 -36.90 4.93
C LEU A 685 8.76 -38.15 4.85
N GLU A 686 10.07 -37.98 4.97
CA GLU A 686 11.04 -39.09 5.02
C GLU A 686 10.80 -39.97 6.26
N ALA A 687 10.59 -39.36 7.43
CA ALA A 687 10.36 -40.04 8.69
C ALA A 687 8.97 -40.72 8.78
N MET A 688 7.97 -40.19 8.07
CA MET A 688 6.61 -40.73 8.07
C MET A 688 6.53 -42.11 7.39
N PRO A 689 5.75 -43.06 7.96
CA PRO A 689 5.47 -44.34 7.31
C PRO A 689 4.51 -44.17 6.11
N PRO A 690 4.44 -45.14 5.18
CA PRO A 690 3.45 -45.08 4.10
C PRO A 690 2.01 -45.01 4.60
N TYR A 691 1.16 -44.30 3.87
CA TYR A 691 -0.28 -44.19 4.17
C TYR A 691 -1.09 -45.31 3.48
N GLN A 692 -1.11 -45.32 2.15
CA GLN A 692 -1.73 -46.37 1.34
C GLN A 692 -0.64 -47.29 0.79
N GLY A 693 -0.92 -48.59 0.71
CA GLY A 693 0.01 -49.61 0.20
C GLY A 693 -0.42 -50.15 -1.17
N GLY A 694 0.53 -50.31 -2.09
CA GLY A 694 0.24 -50.87 -3.41
C GLY A 694 1.39 -50.70 -4.41
N GLY A 695 1.06 -50.77 -5.71
CA GLY A 695 2.00 -50.47 -6.79
C GLY A 695 2.50 -49.02 -6.75
N SER A 696 3.49 -48.69 -7.57
CA SER A 696 4.11 -47.34 -7.71
C SER A 696 4.95 -46.84 -6.52
N MET A 697 4.54 -47.12 -5.28
CA MET A 697 5.18 -46.64 -4.04
C MET A 697 6.28 -47.55 -3.47
N ILE A 698 6.48 -48.72 -4.07
CA ILE A 698 7.47 -49.73 -3.67
C ILE A 698 8.79 -49.62 -4.46
N THR A 699 9.90 -50.04 -3.85
CA THR A 699 11.18 -50.32 -4.53
C THR A 699 11.37 -51.83 -4.75
N LYS A 700 10.96 -52.66 -3.78
CA LYS A 700 11.02 -54.13 -3.85
C LYS A 700 9.85 -54.73 -3.08
N VAL A 701 9.26 -55.80 -3.63
CA VAL A 701 8.21 -56.61 -2.97
C VAL A 701 8.63 -58.07 -2.97
N SER A 702 8.58 -58.72 -1.81
CA SER A 702 8.60 -60.18 -1.65
C SER A 702 7.37 -60.64 -0.87
N LEU A 703 7.19 -61.95 -0.71
CA LEU A 703 6.08 -62.51 0.07
C LEU A 703 6.23 -62.21 1.57
N GLU A 704 7.45 -61.97 2.05
CA GLU A 704 7.78 -61.74 3.45
C GLU A 704 7.85 -60.25 3.82
N LYS A 705 8.34 -59.40 2.90
CA LYS A 705 8.56 -57.96 3.19
C LYS A 705 8.53 -57.10 1.92
N SER A 706 8.14 -55.84 2.09
CA SER A 706 8.26 -54.80 1.08
C SER A 706 9.19 -53.67 1.53
N ASN A 707 9.92 -53.09 0.58
CA ASN A 707 10.67 -51.84 0.74
C ASN A 707 9.99 -50.73 -0.07
N TYR A 708 10.00 -49.52 0.45
CA TYR A 708 9.26 -48.37 -0.10
C TYR A 708 10.20 -47.42 -0.83
N ARG A 709 9.63 -46.59 -1.72
CA ARG A 709 10.33 -45.45 -2.33
C ARG A 709 10.40 -44.28 -1.36
N GLU A 710 11.28 -43.33 -1.66
CA GLU A 710 11.32 -42.06 -0.97
C GLU A 710 10.15 -41.14 -1.38
N PRO A 711 9.83 -40.12 -0.57
CA PRO A 711 8.89 -39.07 -0.96
C PRO A 711 9.30 -38.41 -2.30
N PRO A 712 8.33 -38.07 -3.17
CA PRO A 712 6.90 -38.04 -2.89
C PRO A 712 6.21 -39.41 -3.13
N TYR A 713 6.88 -40.31 -3.85
CA TYR A 713 6.31 -41.57 -4.36
C TYR A 713 5.88 -42.55 -3.27
N LYS A 714 6.48 -42.46 -2.08
CA LYS A 714 6.10 -43.23 -0.88
C LYS A 714 4.60 -43.14 -0.57
N PHE A 715 3.96 -42.02 -0.93
CA PHE A 715 2.59 -41.69 -0.57
C PHE A 715 1.61 -41.75 -1.75
N GLU A 716 2.07 -42.15 -2.94
CA GLU A 716 1.27 -42.18 -4.17
C GLU A 716 1.10 -43.63 -4.65
N ALA A 717 0.28 -44.38 -3.92
CA ALA A 717 0.03 -45.78 -4.20
C ALA A 717 -0.90 -45.96 -5.42
N GLY A 718 -0.50 -46.84 -6.34
CA GLY A 718 -1.29 -47.16 -7.54
C GLY A 718 -1.10 -46.16 -8.68
N THR A 719 -2.01 -46.21 -9.65
CA THR A 719 -2.04 -45.24 -10.76
C THR A 719 -2.64 -43.92 -10.27
N PRO A 720 -1.96 -42.77 -10.41
CA PRO A 720 -2.48 -41.49 -9.94
C PRO A 720 -3.56 -40.93 -10.88
N HIS A 721 -4.23 -39.84 -10.46
CA HIS A 721 -5.14 -39.11 -11.34
C HIS A 721 -4.39 -38.24 -12.36
N ILE A 722 -3.74 -38.87 -13.35
CA ILE A 722 -2.77 -38.25 -14.27
C ILE A 722 -3.34 -36.99 -14.94
N ALA A 723 -4.50 -37.10 -15.59
CA ALA A 723 -5.11 -35.94 -16.27
C ALA A 723 -5.53 -34.82 -15.30
N GLY A 724 -5.94 -35.16 -14.07
CA GLY A 724 -6.26 -34.18 -13.04
C GLY A 724 -5.04 -33.39 -12.59
N VAL A 725 -3.90 -34.06 -12.44
CA VAL A 725 -2.60 -33.43 -12.13
C VAL A 725 -2.16 -32.48 -13.23
N ILE A 726 -2.30 -32.89 -14.49
CA ILE A 726 -1.99 -32.04 -15.64
C ILE A 726 -2.94 -30.83 -15.71
N GLY A 727 -4.24 -31.03 -15.43
CA GLY A 727 -5.21 -29.94 -15.34
C GLY A 727 -4.92 -28.97 -14.18
N LEU A 728 -4.40 -29.47 -13.05
CA LEU A 728 -3.91 -28.65 -11.94
C LEU A 728 -2.71 -27.80 -12.37
N GLY A 729 -1.76 -28.37 -13.12
CA GLY A 729 -0.65 -27.62 -13.71
C GLY A 729 -1.12 -26.47 -14.61
N ALA A 730 -2.13 -26.71 -15.45
CA ALA A 730 -2.72 -25.67 -16.30
C ALA A 730 -3.48 -24.58 -15.52
N ALA A 731 -4.13 -24.95 -14.41
CA ALA A 731 -4.80 -23.98 -13.54
C ALA A 731 -3.78 -23.08 -12.82
N ILE A 732 -2.65 -23.64 -12.40
CA ILE A 732 -1.53 -22.87 -11.86
C ILE A 732 -0.94 -21.92 -12.89
N ASP A 733 -0.74 -22.38 -14.14
CA ASP A 733 -0.27 -21.50 -15.22
C ASP A 733 -1.24 -20.33 -15.44
N TYR A 734 -2.55 -20.59 -15.41
CA TYR A 734 -3.57 -19.55 -15.52
C TYR A 734 -3.45 -18.53 -14.39
N LEU A 735 -3.38 -19.00 -13.13
CA LEU A 735 -3.21 -18.13 -11.97
C LEU A 735 -1.91 -17.31 -12.00
N ASN A 736 -0.81 -17.90 -12.47
CA ASN A 736 0.48 -17.21 -12.58
C ASN A 736 0.52 -16.14 -13.68
N GLN A 737 -0.38 -16.21 -14.66
CA GLN A 737 -0.54 -15.17 -15.68
C GLN A 737 -1.36 -13.98 -15.18
N LEU A 738 -2.14 -14.15 -14.11
CA LEU A 738 -2.92 -13.07 -13.51
C LEU A 738 -2.02 -12.14 -12.70
N ASP A 739 -2.36 -10.87 -12.71
CA ASP A 739 -1.90 -9.96 -11.68
C ASP A 739 -2.65 -10.28 -10.38
N PHE A 740 -2.05 -11.14 -9.56
CA PHE A 740 -2.65 -11.66 -8.35
C PHE A 740 -3.03 -10.55 -7.36
N SER A 741 -2.21 -9.51 -7.26
CA SER A 741 -2.47 -8.36 -6.39
C SER A 741 -3.66 -7.54 -6.90
N ALA A 742 -3.78 -7.34 -8.22
CA ALA A 742 -4.94 -6.69 -8.81
C ALA A 742 -6.23 -7.52 -8.64
N ALA A 743 -6.14 -8.86 -8.78
CA ALA A 743 -7.26 -9.77 -8.54
C ALA A 743 -7.73 -9.72 -7.07
N GLN A 744 -6.80 -9.75 -6.12
CA GLN A 744 -7.09 -9.65 -4.70
C GLN A 744 -7.75 -8.30 -4.35
N ALA A 745 -7.21 -7.19 -4.86
CA ALA A 745 -7.79 -5.86 -4.66
C ALA A 745 -9.20 -5.76 -5.26
N TYR A 746 -9.42 -6.40 -6.42
CA TYR A 746 -10.74 -6.46 -7.04
C TYR A 746 -11.74 -7.29 -6.21
N GLU A 747 -11.36 -8.47 -5.73
CA GLU A 747 -12.19 -9.27 -4.82
C GLU A 747 -12.50 -8.53 -3.52
N GLN A 748 -11.54 -7.80 -2.96
CA GLN A 748 -11.76 -6.97 -1.78
C GLN A 748 -12.80 -5.88 -2.05
N ALA A 749 -12.73 -5.22 -3.20
CA ALA A 749 -13.72 -4.21 -3.60
C ALA A 749 -15.13 -4.81 -3.77
N LEU A 750 -15.24 -6.04 -4.26
CA LEU A 750 -16.51 -6.77 -4.34
C LEU A 750 -17.05 -7.14 -2.94
N LEU A 751 -16.17 -7.60 -2.04
CA LEU A 751 -16.53 -7.90 -0.65
C LEU A 751 -17.08 -6.66 0.06
N THR A 752 -16.38 -5.52 -0.04
CA THR A 752 -16.82 -4.25 0.56
C THR A 752 -18.20 -3.85 0.04
N TYR A 753 -18.36 -3.82 -1.29
CA TYR A 753 -19.63 -3.47 -1.93
C TYR A 753 -20.79 -4.40 -1.51
N ALA A 754 -20.56 -5.71 -1.54
CA ALA A 754 -21.59 -6.67 -1.14
C ALA A 754 -21.94 -6.58 0.35
N THR A 755 -20.95 -6.32 1.21
CA THR A 755 -21.16 -6.13 2.65
C THR A 755 -22.02 -4.90 2.91
N GLU A 756 -21.72 -3.77 2.25
CA GLU A 756 -22.52 -2.54 2.33
C GLU A 756 -23.97 -2.78 1.87
N GLN A 757 -24.16 -3.47 0.75
CA GLN A 757 -25.50 -3.72 0.20
C GLN A 757 -26.31 -4.72 1.03
N LEU A 758 -25.70 -5.78 1.57
CA LEU A 758 -26.39 -6.73 2.44
C LEU A 758 -26.79 -6.11 3.77
N THR A 759 -25.95 -5.24 4.34
CA THR A 759 -26.22 -4.58 5.63
C THR A 759 -27.39 -3.60 5.55
N GLN A 760 -27.70 -3.08 4.36
CA GLN A 760 -28.85 -2.20 4.13
C GLN A 760 -30.20 -2.96 4.08
N LEU A 761 -30.19 -4.30 3.96
CA LEU A 761 -31.42 -5.09 3.93
C LEU A 761 -31.94 -5.37 5.35
N PRO A 762 -33.23 -5.12 5.64
CA PRO A 762 -33.79 -5.37 6.96
C PRO A 762 -33.71 -6.87 7.30
N GLY A 763 -33.50 -7.22 8.57
CA GLY A 763 -33.50 -8.62 9.03
C GLY A 763 -32.27 -9.45 8.64
N ILE A 764 -31.30 -8.90 7.88
CA ILE A 764 -30.02 -9.57 7.60
C ILE A 764 -29.12 -9.52 8.84
N ARG A 765 -28.51 -10.66 9.16
CA ARG A 765 -27.38 -10.76 10.10
C ARG A 765 -26.21 -11.46 9.40
N LEU A 766 -25.12 -10.73 9.20
CA LEU A 766 -23.86 -11.30 8.72
C LEU A 766 -23.22 -12.17 9.82
N ILE A 767 -22.65 -13.31 9.41
CA ILE A 767 -21.93 -14.26 10.25
C ILE A 767 -20.46 -14.25 9.80
N GLY A 768 -19.61 -13.65 10.62
CA GLY A 768 -18.21 -13.38 10.29
C GLY A 768 -18.03 -12.00 9.64
N THR A 769 -17.54 -11.06 10.45
CA THR A 769 -17.25 -9.66 10.09
C THR A 769 -15.83 -9.29 10.53
N ALA A 770 -14.90 -10.25 10.44
CA ALA A 770 -13.49 -10.06 10.73
C ALA A 770 -12.91 -8.93 9.87
N GLN A 771 -11.93 -8.21 10.41
CA GLN A 771 -11.26 -7.12 9.71
C GLN A 771 -10.58 -7.62 8.43
N GLU A 772 -9.82 -8.71 8.55
CA GLU A 772 -9.11 -9.36 7.45
C GLU A 772 -9.89 -10.57 6.96
N LYS A 773 -10.47 -10.47 5.75
CA LYS A 773 -11.44 -11.45 5.26
C LYS A 773 -11.47 -11.49 3.73
N THR A 774 -11.66 -12.69 3.16
CA THR A 774 -11.90 -12.89 1.73
C THR A 774 -13.37 -12.70 1.36
N ALA A 775 -13.67 -12.65 0.05
CA ALA A 775 -15.00 -12.40 -0.51
C ALA A 775 -16.02 -13.54 -0.30
N ILE A 776 -16.22 -13.97 0.96
CA ILE A 776 -17.21 -14.94 1.42
C ILE A 776 -18.19 -14.24 2.35
N LEU A 777 -19.44 -14.07 1.93
CA LEU A 777 -20.49 -13.47 2.74
C LEU A 777 -21.40 -14.59 3.23
N ASN A 778 -21.46 -14.77 4.54
CA ASN A 778 -22.33 -15.73 5.16
C ASN A 778 -23.34 -15.00 6.03
N PHE A 779 -24.62 -15.33 5.91
CA PHE A 779 -25.67 -14.58 6.56
C PHE A 779 -26.90 -15.43 6.86
N VAL A 780 -27.71 -14.93 7.78
CA VAL A 780 -29.11 -15.34 7.97
C VAL A 780 -30.01 -14.14 7.70
N ILE A 781 -31.26 -14.40 7.32
CA ILE A 781 -32.25 -13.37 7.05
C ILE A 781 -33.52 -13.69 7.85
N HIS A 782 -34.10 -12.66 8.45
CA HIS A 782 -35.37 -12.73 9.16
C HIS A 782 -36.44 -11.93 8.41
N ASP A 783 -37.68 -12.40 8.50
CA ASP A 783 -38.85 -11.67 8.05
C ASP A 783 -39.22 -10.52 9.02
N ASN A 784 -40.27 -9.78 8.68
CA ASN A 784 -40.78 -8.67 9.48
C ASN A 784 -41.41 -9.09 10.82
N GLN A 785 -41.66 -10.39 11.04
CA GLN A 785 -42.12 -10.98 12.30
C GLN A 785 -40.95 -11.50 13.16
N GLY A 786 -39.71 -11.37 12.66
CA GLY A 786 -38.51 -11.86 13.33
C GLY A 786 -38.30 -13.38 13.18
N GLN A 787 -39.08 -14.05 12.32
CA GLN A 787 -38.85 -15.46 12.01
C GLN A 787 -37.76 -15.59 10.95
N ARG A 788 -36.89 -16.58 11.12
CA ARG A 788 -35.80 -16.80 10.17
C ARG A 788 -36.33 -17.49 8.92
N ILE A 789 -36.04 -16.92 7.75
CA ILE A 789 -36.33 -17.57 6.46
C ILE A 789 -35.37 -18.75 6.29
N HIS A 790 -35.89 -19.92 5.93
CA HIS A 790 -35.06 -21.10 5.73
C HIS A 790 -34.10 -20.91 4.53
N GLY A 791 -32.84 -21.27 4.72
CA GLY A 791 -31.82 -21.05 3.69
C GLY A 791 -32.08 -21.82 2.38
N HIS A 792 -32.75 -22.98 2.43
CA HIS A 792 -33.13 -23.73 1.24
C HIS A 792 -34.14 -22.97 0.39
N ASP A 793 -35.22 -22.46 1.00
CA ASP A 793 -36.20 -21.63 0.31
C ASP A 793 -35.56 -20.38 -0.30
N LEU A 794 -34.65 -19.74 0.45
CA LEU A 794 -33.91 -18.58 -0.05
C LEU A 794 -33.04 -18.93 -1.26
N SER A 795 -32.32 -20.06 -1.21
CA SER A 795 -31.48 -20.54 -2.31
C SER A 795 -32.30 -20.87 -3.55
N ASP A 796 -33.48 -21.47 -3.38
CA ASP A 796 -34.37 -21.84 -4.48
C ASP A 796 -34.95 -20.59 -5.14
N ILE A 797 -35.43 -19.61 -4.36
CA ILE A 797 -35.93 -18.31 -4.86
C ILE A 797 -34.82 -17.56 -5.61
N LEU A 798 -33.61 -17.48 -5.04
CA LEU A 798 -32.47 -16.81 -5.69
C LEU A 798 -32.15 -17.44 -7.05
N ASN A 799 -32.17 -18.76 -7.12
CA ASN A 799 -31.88 -19.48 -8.36
C ASN A 799 -33.03 -19.32 -9.38
N SER A 800 -34.28 -19.51 -8.97
CA SER A 800 -35.45 -19.45 -9.87
C SER A 800 -35.74 -18.02 -10.34
N GLU A 801 -35.64 -17.02 -9.47
CA GLU A 801 -36.07 -15.64 -9.76
C GLU A 801 -35.00 -14.80 -10.44
N VAL A 802 -33.72 -14.98 -10.09
CA VAL A 802 -32.64 -14.11 -10.60
C VAL A 802 -31.42 -14.86 -11.11
N GLY A 803 -31.44 -16.20 -11.13
CA GLY A 803 -30.35 -17.04 -11.64
C GLY A 803 -29.12 -17.08 -10.73
N VAL A 804 -29.28 -16.73 -9.45
CA VAL A 804 -28.21 -16.64 -8.46
C VAL A 804 -28.02 -17.98 -7.76
N ALA A 805 -26.84 -18.57 -7.94
CA ALA A 805 -26.43 -19.79 -7.26
C ALA A 805 -25.63 -19.45 -5.99
N VAL A 806 -26.25 -19.68 -4.83
CA VAL A 806 -25.61 -19.63 -3.51
C VAL A 806 -25.67 -21.01 -2.86
N ARG A 807 -25.09 -21.15 -1.67
CA ARG A 807 -25.22 -22.38 -0.87
C ARG A 807 -25.93 -22.12 0.43
N ALA A 808 -26.91 -22.95 0.76
CA ALA A 808 -27.53 -23.00 2.08
C ALA A 808 -27.05 -24.22 2.87
N GLY A 809 -26.97 -24.11 4.19
CA GLY A 809 -26.75 -25.23 5.10
C GLY A 809 -25.61 -24.99 6.09
N GLN A 810 -24.91 -26.06 6.44
CA GLN A 810 -23.90 -26.05 7.50
C GLN A 810 -22.47 -25.80 7.00
N HIS A 811 -22.25 -25.77 5.68
CA HIS A 811 -20.96 -25.53 5.04
C HIS A 811 -19.80 -26.38 5.58
N CYS A 812 -20.10 -27.56 6.13
CA CYS A 812 -19.17 -28.44 6.81
C CYS A 812 -18.43 -27.79 8.00
N THR A 813 -19.10 -26.89 8.74
CA THR A 813 -18.56 -26.18 9.92
C THR A 813 -19.59 -26.15 11.06
N MET A 814 -20.27 -27.28 11.32
CA MET A 814 -21.32 -27.37 12.34
C MET A 814 -20.95 -26.78 13.72
N PRO A 815 -19.75 -27.05 14.30
CA PRO A 815 -19.38 -26.47 15.59
C PRO A 815 -19.32 -24.94 15.57
N LEU A 816 -18.89 -24.37 14.44
CA LEU A 816 -18.84 -22.93 14.23
C LEU A 816 -20.24 -22.32 14.24
N LEU A 817 -21.18 -22.93 13.51
CA LEU A 817 -22.56 -22.45 13.46
C LEU A 817 -23.25 -22.56 14.83
N GLN A 818 -22.97 -23.63 15.58
CA GLN A 818 -23.41 -23.77 16.97
C GLN A 818 -22.89 -22.62 17.85
N ARG A 819 -21.62 -22.22 17.72
CA ARG A 819 -21.04 -21.05 18.43
C ARG A 819 -21.74 -19.74 18.09
N PHE A 820 -22.30 -19.61 16.88
CA PHE A 820 -23.09 -18.45 16.44
C PHE A 820 -24.61 -18.59 16.70
N ASN A 821 -25.02 -19.65 17.41
CA ASN A 821 -26.41 -19.99 17.71
C ASN A 821 -27.31 -20.08 16.46
N VAL A 822 -26.79 -20.69 15.39
CA VAL A 822 -27.54 -20.97 14.15
C VAL A 822 -27.33 -22.42 13.72
N ASP A 823 -28.35 -23.03 13.14
CA ASP A 823 -28.30 -24.41 12.60
C ASP A 823 -27.85 -24.46 11.13
N SER A 824 -27.99 -23.34 10.41
CA SER A 824 -27.81 -23.19 8.97
C SER A 824 -27.68 -21.72 8.59
N THR A 825 -26.95 -21.46 7.52
CA THR A 825 -26.73 -20.12 6.95
C THR A 825 -26.82 -20.15 5.43
N VAL A 826 -26.89 -18.99 4.80
CA VAL A 826 -26.72 -18.83 3.35
C VAL A 826 -25.38 -18.17 3.09
N ARG A 827 -24.60 -18.78 2.19
CA ARG A 827 -23.26 -18.33 1.82
C ARG A 827 -23.21 -17.95 0.35
N ALA A 828 -22.91 -16.67 0.11
CA ALA A 828 -22.50 -16.15 -1.18
C ALA A 828 -20.97 -15.98 -1.17
N SER A 829 -20.27 -16.83 -1.91
CA SER A 829 -18.80 -16.82 -2.01
C SER A 829 -18.37 -16.48 -3.42
N LEU A 830 -17.61 -15.39 -3.54
CA LEU A 830 -17.17 -14.81 -4.79
C LEU A 830 -15.76 -15.31 -5.17
N ALA A 831 -15.39 -15.06 -6.41
CA ALA A 831 -14.04 -15.12 -6.94
C ALA A 831 -13.82 -13.93 -7.89
N PHE A 832 -12.59 -13.73 -8.36
CA PHE A 832 -12.22 -12.60 -9.21
C PHE A 832 -12.98 -12.51 -10.54
N TYR A 833 -13.67 -13.58 -10.99
CA TYR A 833 -14.54 -13.53 -12.18
C TYR A 833 -15.92 -12.93 -11.92
N ASN A 834 -16.30 -12.69 -10.66
CA ASN A 834 -17.61 -12.14 -10.31
C ASN A 834 -17.67 -10.63 -10.51
N THR A 835 -18.87 -10.05 -10.60
CA THR A 835 -19.04 -8.61 -10.84
C THR A 835 -19.97 -7.92 -9.85
N LYS A 836 -19.97 -6.57 -9.85
CA LYS A 836 -20.91 -5.79 -9.02
C LYS A 836 -22.36 -6.01 -9.43
N GLU A 837 -22.62 -6.16 -10.72
CA GLU A 837 -23.96 -6.44 -11.25
C GLU A 837 -24.48 -7.81 -10.79
N GLU A 838 -23.59 -8.77 -10.57
CA GLU A 838 -23.94 -10.07 -9.98
C GLU A 838 -24.32 -9.95 -8.50
N ILE A 839 -23.65 -9.06 -7.76
CA ILE A 839 -24.04 -8.71 -6.39
C ILE A 839 -25.41 -8.00 -6.39
N ASP A 840 -25.65 -7.08 -7.32
CA ASP A 840 -26.95 -6.39 -7.44
C ASP A 840 -28.10 -7.37 -7.67
N LYS A 841 -27.87 -8.42 -8.48
CA LYS A 841 -28.84 -9.52 -8.67
C LYS A 841 -29.06 -10.34 -7.41
N LEU A 842 -28.02 -10.61 -6.62
CA LEU A 842 -28.18 -11.24 -5.30
C LEU A 842 -29.11 -10.37 -4.42
N ILE A 843 -28.84 -9.07 -4.33
CA ILE A 843 -29.65 -8.14 -3.54
C ILE A 843 -31.10 -8.07 -4.04
N GLN A 844 -31.30 -8.04 -5.36
CA GLN A 844 -32.63 -8.10 -5.97
C GLN A 844 -33.38 -9.38 -5.55
N GLY A 845 -32.74 -10.54 -5.67
CA GLY A 845 -33.35 -11.82 -5.31
C GLY A 845 -33.67 -11.92 -3.82
N LEU A 846 -32.81 -11.38 -2.95
CA LEU A 846 -33.09 -11.29 -1.51
C LEU A 846 -34.31 -10.41 -1.21
N LYS A 847 -34.47 -9.27 -1.89
CA LYS A 847 -35.66 -8.41 -1.77
C LYS A 847 -36.93 -9.13 -2.23
N ILE A 848 -36.86 -9.92 -3.31
CA ILE A 848 -38.00 -10.74 -3.77
C ILE A 848 -38.38 -11.76 -2.71
N ALA A 849 -37.41 -12.50 -2.16
CA ALA A 849 -37.67 -13.45 -1.09
C ALA A 849 -38.32 -12.78 0.13
N GLN A 850 -37.81 -11.62 0.57
CA GLN A 850 -38.44 -10.85 1.65
C GLN A 850 -39.88 -10.45 1.33
N SER A 851 -40.18 -10.06 0.09
CA SER A 851 -41.57 -9.72 -0.29
C SER A 851 -42.52 -10.90 -0.20
N ILE A 852 -42.05 -12.12 -0.51
CA ILE A 852 -42.83 -13.36 -0.42
C ILE A 852 -43.12 -13.72 1.04
N PHE A 853 -42.10 -13.68 1.90
CA PHE A 853 -42.22 -14.07 3.31
C PHE A 853 -42.82 -12.98 4.21
N ASN A 854 -42.73 -11.71 3.83
CA ASN A 854 -43.36 -10.59 4.56
C ASN A 854 -44.82 -10.35 4.18
N ALA A 855 -45.34 -11.03 3.14
CA ALA A 855 -46.73 -10.90 2.74
C ALA A 855 -47.65 -11.42 3.87
N PRO A 856 -48.73 -10.71 4.24
CA PRO A 856 -49.66 -11.21 5.23
C PRO A 856 -50.30 -12.51 4.72
N ASN A 857 -50.25 -13.58 5.53
CA ASN A 857 -50.92 -14.84 5.24
C ASN A 857 -52.40 -14.61 4.93
N THR A 858 -52.77 -14.52 3.65
CA THR A 858 -54.15 -14.69 3.20
C THR A 858 -54.48 -16.18 3.27
N THR A 859 -54.67 -16.69 4.48
CA THR A 859 -55.34 -17.96 4.71
C THR A 859 -56.09 -17.88 6.02
N SER A 860 -57.27 -17.27 5.96
CA SER A 860 -58.33 -17.51 6.92
C SER A 860 -59.59 -17.92 6.17
N VAL A 861 -60.17 -19.04 6.61
CA VAL A 861 -61.54 -19.51 6.39
C VAL A 861 -61.82 -20.27 5.08
N ILE A 862 -61.67 -21.60 5.13
CA ILE A 862 -62.79 -22.49 4.76
C ILE A 862 -63.07 -23.36 5.98
N SER A 863 -64.09 -22.99 6.73
CA SER A 863 -64.72 -23.79 7.77
C SER A 863 -65.52 -24.95 7.16
N HIS A 864 -65.54 -26.07 7.87
CA HIS A 864 -66.41 -27.23 7.69
C HIS A 864 -67.78 -26.98 7.07
N VAL A 865 -68.15 -27.86 6.14
CA VAL A 865 -69.37 -28.69 6.26
C VAL A 865 -68.94 -30.14 6.21
#